data_AF-A0A7K4DJQ6-F1
#
_entry.id   AF-A0A7K4DJQ6-F1
#
_cell.length_a   1.000
_cell.length_b   1.000
_cell.length_c   1.000
_cell.angle_alpha   90.00
_cell.angle_beta   90.00
_cell.angle_gamma   90.00
#
_symmetry.space_group_name_H-M   'P 1'
#
loop_
_entity.id
_entity.type
_entity.pdbx_description
1 polymer ?
#
loop_
_entity_poly.entity_id
_entity_poly.type
_entity_poly.pdbx_seq_one_letter_code
_entity_poly.pdbx_strand_id
1 'polypeptide(L)'
;MAILLTRNIFTRSNLLNWICLLILILTVSLVVYYRVRMQIIIGPFWDTYSFLANALEYAGMGTGYIELDRSPFLPFLTSLVFRMGFVSEIAIYMVEGLIFIFGVIGLYLLLKLRFNPLESLAGSTIYISFPVILVWLGIGYLDIAAVAFSIWAVYLTVLAVKKNPKYFYLAFPLAMMAFLTRFTAGFLLFPIILYILMGGNYLRNLKEMILGLVLSILIIIPYLGFMYQRAGDPFITLTSLLSIQSESLSGHSAFSADPLYYLKTLDLFISIPGSLHHWIFYLFVMILILGVIIYFYNLVKDHQLDWKSSLNRLKILLMVFFVIAFLFTFSKISSMASIGLVVLSCYLAYDLWRGRVNLDLDLLMFSWFLTQFIVHAQYGLKVDRYFITMAPALVYFLILGIHEISGQIRFKYRRFNLTNYILPLILIMVALSSTATYLTDIDHILMDEDQHMALISEEDFTPFNVNASDLVRNKYTVESLNQATQWLMQYDPDYSNRKIRSNLWPGAVWNLRMFMDMQPTVNTTRLTAHELAKNDIDYYISSESLNIDSYPPLEQFGMVTIYQKDPSKLENKTRMLYIGQNWQNYIDEVLGLKTYVIYENKGHAIRGKSTEIDSHSLEELQQYPYILLYNFKWRDQETAEELLMEYVESGGTLVIDASGNLEGTFYNLDNSEFLHTIITRKSLPGNPKVEPESVKLSPFLADGQPWYGANYESTNQNKIEPLVTVNNQTLIGVQKIGKGKIIWIGYNFVWHAFHTDNNDEMGLIQETIGI
;
A
#
# COMPACT_ATOMS: atom_id res chain seq x y z
N MET A 1 17.04 11.91 51.66
CA MET A 1 17.10 13.34 51.98
C MET A 1 15.99 14.04 51.19
N ALA A 2 15.14 14.77 51.91
CA ALA A 2 13.79 15.14 51.48
C ALA A 2 13.75 16.15 50.32
N ILE A 3 13.10 15.78 49.21
CA ILE A 3 12.53 16.73 48.26
C ILE A 3 11.03 16.77 48.54
N LEU A 4 10.57 17.91 49.07
CA LEU A 4 9.18 18.20 49.28
C LEU A 4 8.38 17.97 47.99
N LEU A 5 7.51 16.97 48.05
CA LEU A 5 6.33 16.83 47.22
C LEU A 5 5.39 18.01 47.50
N THR A 6 5.62 19.17 46.89
CA THR A 6 4.54 20.15 46.63
C THR A 6 3.64 19.58 45.53
N ARG A 7 2.83 18.59 45.92
CA ARG A 7 1.77 17.99 45.11
C ARG A 7 0.75 19.07 44.74
N ASN A 8 0.78 19.53 43.49
CA ASN A 8 -0.19 20.49 42.96
C ASN A 8 -1.59 19.87 42.92
N ILE A 9 -2.50 20.39 43.76
CA ILE A 9 -3.90 19.93 43.87
C ILE A 9 -4.74 20.30 42.63
N PHE A 10 -4.28 21.27 41.82
CA PHE A 10 -5.02 21.73 40.62
C PHE A 10 -4.65 21.01 39.32
N THR A 11 -3.46 20.40 39.21
CA THR A 11 -3.00 19.71 37.98
C THR A 11 -3.62 18.33 37.76
N ARG A 12 -4.46 17.88 38.69
CA ARG A 12 -5.32 16.68 38.58
C ARG A 12 -6.77 16.96 38.99
N SER A 13 -7.25 18.21 38.87
CA SER A 13 -8.67 18.44 39.13
C SER A 13 -9.49 17.70 38.07
N ASN A 14 -10.43 16.87 38.52
CA ASN A 14 -11.35 16.17 37.60
C ASN A 14 -12.10 17.17 36.73
N LEU A 15 -12.39 18.36 37.26
CA LEU A 15 -13.03 19.45 36.54
C LEU A 15 -12.19 19.94 35.35
N LEU A 16 -10.91 20.25 35.54
CA LEU A 16 -10.03 20.69 34.44
C LEU A 16 -9.91 19.63 33.35
N ASN A 17 -9.86 18.35 33.75
CA ASN A 17 -9.87 17.24 32.81
C ASN A 17 -11.13 17.22 31.94
N TRP A 18 -12.31 17.35 32.55
CA TRP A 18 -13.57 17.40 31.80
C TRP A 18 -13.66 18.62 30.89
N ILE A 19 -13.19 19.79 31.35
CA ILE A 19 -13.15 21.00 30.53
C ILE A 19 -12.22 20.81 29.31
N CYS A 20 -11.00 20.32 29.53
CA CYS A 20 -10.07 20.06 28.43
C CYS A 20 -10.61 19.02 27.44
N LEU A 21 -11.26 17.96 27.93
CA LEU A 21 -11.87 16.94 27.08
C LEU A 21 -13.04 17.51 26.28
N LEU A 22 -13.91 18.33 26.89
CA LEU A 22 -15.01 18.99 26.19
C LEU A 22 -14.49 19.93 25.10
N ILE A 23 -13.50 20.77 25.41
CA ILE A 23 -12.85 21.66 24.44
C ILE A 23 -12.28 20.82 23.29
N LEU A 24 -11.57 19.72 23.59
CA LEU A 24 -11.00 18.85 22.58
C LEU A 24 -12.08 18.28 21.66
N ILE A 25 -13.17 17.73 22.22
CA ILE A 25 -14.27 17.14 21.45
C ILE A 25 -14.90 18.19 20.53
N LEU A 26 -15.15 19.40 21.04
CA LEU A 26 -15.70 20.49 20.23
C LEU A 26 -14.74 20.88 19.10
N THR A 27 -13.46 21.07 19.40
CA THR A 27 -12.43 21.43 18.42
C THR A 27 -12.31 20.36 17.32
N VAL A 28 -12.11 19.09 17.69
CA VAL A 28 -11.92 18.03 16.70
C VAL A 28 -13.19 17.80 15.87
N SER A 29 -14.38 17.91 16.48
CA SER A 29 -15.64 17.79 15.74
C SER A 29 -15.82 18.92 14.73
N LEU A 30 -15.41 20.15 15.08
CA LEU A 30 -15.45 21.29 14.18
C LEU A 30 -14.48 21.10 13.00
N VAL A 31 -13.25 20.67 13.26
CA VAL A 31 -12.25 20.40 12.22
C VAL A 31 -12.73 19.29 11.26
N VAL A 32 -13.26 18.19 11.81
CA VAL A 32 -13.84 17.11 10.99
C VAL A 32 -15.00 17.61 10.16
N TYR A 33 -15.90 18.41 10.73
CA TYR A 33 -17.02 18.98 9.99
C TYR A 33 -16.54 19.82 8.79
N TYR A 34 -15.58 20.73 9.00
CA TYR A 34 -15.04 21.55 7.91
C TYR A 34 -14.33 20.72 6.85
N ARG A 35 -13.50 19.75 7.25
CA ARG A 35 -12.79 18.89 6.30
C ARG A 35 -13.73 17.99 5.50
N VAL A 36 -14.73 17.38 6.14
CA VAL A 36 -15.75 16.58 5.42
C VAL A 36 -16.54 17.46 4.45
N ARG A 37 -16.93 18.69 4.85
CA ARG A 37 -17.59 19.63 3.93
C ARG A 37 -16.71 19.93 2.70
N MET A 38 -15.43 20.21 2.90
CA MET A 38 -14.48 20.43 1.79
C MET A 38 -14.37 19.18 0.91
N GLN A 39 -14.29 17.99 1.50
CA GLN A 39 -14.19 16.75 0.73
C GLN A 39 -15.44 16.49 -0.13
N ILE A 40 -16.62 16.89 0.33
CA ILE A 40 -17.85 16.81 -0.48
C ILE A 40 -17.73 17.65 -1.76
N ILE A 41 -17.07 18.82 -1.68
CA ILE A 41 -16.82 19.69 -2.83
C ILE A 41 -15.72 19.09 -3.74
N ILE A 42 -14.67 18.52 -3.16
CA ILE A 42 -13.55 17.91 -3.90
C ILE A 42 -13.96 16.59 -4.59
N GLY A 43 -14.94 15.88 -4.02
CA GLY A 43 -15.31 14.54 -4.46
C GLY A 43 -14.30 13.45 -4.06
N PRO A 44 -14.57 12.19 -4.39
CA PRO A 44 -13.73 11.06 -4.00
C PRO A 44 -12.44 11.02 -4.82
N PHE A 45 -11.36 10.54 -4.20
CA PHE A 45 -10.15 10.17 -4.92
C PHE A 45 -10.27 8.74 -5.47
N TRP A 46 -9.32 8.36 -6.34
CA TRP A 46 -9.30 7.04 -6.96
C TRP A 46 -9.37 5.88 -5.95
N ASP A 47 -8.52 5.85 -4.91
CA ASP A 47 -8.60 4.77 -3.89
C ASP A 47 -9.92 4.85 -3.09
N THR A 48 -10.48 6.05 -2.88
CA THR A 48 -11.77 6.22 -2.19
C THR A 48 -12.87 5.49 -2.94
N TYR A 49 -12.92 5.61 -4.27
CA TYR A 49 -13.87 4.87 -5.09
C TYR A 49 -13.69 3.35 -4.97
N SER A 50 -12.45 2.86 -4.94
CA SER A 50 -12.17 1.44 -4.71
C SER A 50 -12.69 0.96 -3.35
N PHE A 51 -12.48 1.75 -2.28
CA PHE A 51 -13.03 1.44 -0.95
C PHE A 51 -14.56 1.50 -0.92
N LEU A 52 -15.18 2.44 -1.63
CA LEU A 52 -16.63 2.55 -1.77
C LEU A 52 -17.21 1.36 -2.54
N ALA A 53 -16.55 0.90 -3.60
CA ALA A 53 -16.96 -0.28 -4.36
C ALA A 53 -16.89 -1.55 -3.49
N ASN A 54 -15.80 -1.75 -2.76
CA ASN A 54 -15.70 -2.83 -1.78
C ASN A 54 -16.81 -2.72 -0.71
N ALA A 55 -17.15 -1.51 -0.26
CA ALA A 55 -18.24 -1.29 0.70
C ALA A 55 -19.61 -1.67 0.11
N LEU A 56 -19.87 -1.45 -1.19
CA LEU A 56 -21.10 -1.93 -1.85
C LEU A 56 -21.17 -3.45 -1.89
N GLU A 57 -20.06 -4.11 -2.24
CA GLU A 57 -19.97 -5.57 -2.24
C GLU A 57 -20.27 -6.13 -0.84
N TYR A 58 -19.67 -5.55 0.19
CA TYR A 58 -19.94 -5.90 1.58
C TYR A 58 -21.37 -5.58 2.02
N ALA A 59 -22.03 -4.60 1.40
CA ALA A 59 -23.43 -4.28 1.67
C ALA A 59 -24.41 -5.24 0.95
N GLY A 60 -23.94 -6.05 0.00
CA GLY A 60 -24.78 -6.86 -0.88
C GLY A 60 -25.42 -6.05 -2.01
N MET A 61 -24.88 -4.88 -2.31
CA MET A 61 -25.33 -3.94 -3.36
C MET A 61 -24.26 -3.73 -4.43
N GLY A 62 -23.24 -4.59 -4.45
CA GLY A 62 -22.09 -4.48 -5.33
C GLY A 62 -22.40 -4.88 -6.76
N THR A 63 -21.51 -4.50 -7.68
CA THR A 63 -21.63 -4.75 -9.12
C THR A 63 -20.91 -6.02 -9.57
N GLY A 64 -20.22 -6.69 -8.65
CA GLY A 64 -19.24 -7.75 -8.87
C GLY A 64 -17.80 -7.23 -8.96
N TYR A 65 -17.57 -5.92 -8.97
CA TYR A 65 -16.23 -5.32 -8.94
C TYR A 65 -15.72 -5.22 -7.50
N ILE A 66 -14.52 -5.75 -7.24
CA ILE A 66 -13.89 -5.72 -5.94
C ILE A 66 -12.36 -5.76 -6.06
N GLU A 67 -11.67 -4.95 -5.26
CA GLU A 67 -10.21 -5.02 -5.12
C GLU A 67 -9.85 -5.79 -3.84
N LEU A 68 -9.45 -7.05 -4.00
CA LEU A 68 -9.23 -8.01 -2.89
C LEU A 68 -7.93 -7.79 -2.11
N ASP A 69 -7.00 -7.04 -2.68
CA ASP A 69 -5.73 -6.62 -2.07
C ASP A 69 -5.92 -5.46 -1.06
N ARG A 70 -7.06 -4.78 -1.11
CA ARG A 70 -7.40 -3.67 -0.21
C ARG A 70 -7.78 -4.15 1.19
N SER A 71 -7.35 -3.40 2.20
CA SER A 71 -7.70 -3.68 3.58
C SER A 71 -9.22 -3.54 3.81
N PRO A 72 -9.87 -4.50 4.48
CA PRO A 72 -11.33 -4.63 4.46
C PRO A 72 -12.08 -3.76 5.46
N PHE A 73 -11.45 -3.30 6.55
CA PHE A 73 -12.21 -2.87 7.73
C PHE A 73 -12.95 -1.53 7.56
N LEU A 74 -12.31 -0.53 6.96
CA LEU A 74 -12.99 0.75 6.69
C LEU A 74 -14.15 0.57 5.69
N PRO A 75 -13.97 -0.12 4.54
CA PRO A 75 -15.10 -0.46 3.66
C PRO A 75 -16.20 -1.25 4.37
N PHE A 76 -15.85 -2.18 5.27
CA PHE A 76 -16.84 -2.93 6.05
C PHE A 76 -17.69 -2.00 6.93
N LEU A 77 -17.08 -1.06 7.65
CA LEU A 77 -17.82 -0.10 8.47
C LEU A 77 -18.71 0.82 7.60
N THR A 78 -18.21 1.27 6.45
CA THR A 78 -19.00 2.04 5.47
C THR A 78 -20.20 1.22 4.95
N SER A 79 -20.02 -0.08 4.72
CA SER A 79 -21.11 -0.96 4.26
C SER A 79 -22.27 -1.05 5.25
N LEU A 80 -22.02 -0.86 6.55
CA LEU A 80 -23.07 -0.81 7.55
C LEU A 80 -23.98 0.41 7.36
N VAL A 81 -23.40 1.55 6.98
CA VAL A 81 -24.15 2.77 6.65
C VAL A 81 -24.97 2.57 5.37
N PHE A 82 -24.40 1.90 4.37
CA PHE A 82 -25.11 1.54 3.14
C PHE A 82 -26.31 0.64 3.42
N ARG A 83 -26.14 -0.38 4.29
CA ARG A 83 -27.24 -1.27 4.74
C ARG A 83 -28.33 -0.54 5.52
N MET A 84 -28.03 0.61 6.13
CA MET A 84 -29.04 1.49 6.76
C MET A 84 -29.80 2.35 5.74
N GLY A 85 -29.46 2.27 4.45
CA GLY A 85 -30.14 2.97 3.35
C GLY A 85 -29.44 4.24 2.87
N PHE A 86 -28.30 4.61 3.43
CA PHE A 86 -27.56 5.80 3.01
C PHE A 86 -26.36 5.43 2.13
N VAL A 87 -26.58 5.29 0.82
CA VAL A 87 -25.53 4.95 -0.17
C VAL A 87 -25.04 6.22 -0.87
N SER A 88 -23.92 6.75 -0.39
CA SER A 88 -23.28 7.96 -0.91
C SER A 88 -21.79 7.95 -0.54
N GLU A 89 -20.97 8.70 -1.29
CA GLU A 89 -19.54 8.86 -0.96
C GLU A 89 -19.36 9.56 0.39
N ILE A 90 -20.34 10.37 0.80
CA ILE A 90 -20.35 11.04 2.11
C ILE A 90 -20.24 10.03 3.27
N ALA A 91 -20.73 8.80 3.09
CA ALA A 91 -20.69 7.77 4.12
C ALA A 91 -19.26 7.45 4.57
N ILE A 92 -18.31 7.27 3.65
CA ILE A 92 -16.94 6.91 4.01
C ILE A 92 -16.22 8.07 4.69
N TYR A 93 -16.48 9.32 4.26
CA TYR A 93 -15.92 10.52 4.87
C TYR A 93 -16.39 10.68 6.32
N MET A 94 -17.69 10.46 6.58
CA MET A 94 -18.26 10.54 7.92
C MET A 94 -17.73 9.42 8.82
N VAL A 95 -17.65 8.19 8.31
CA VAL A 95 -17.13 7.04 9.08
C VAL A 95 -15.67 7.29 9.48
N GLU A 96 -14.81 7.69 8.54
CA GLU A 96 -13.42 8.03 8.84
C GLU A 96 -13.34 9.21 9.84
N GLY A 97 -14.12 10.27 9.62
CA GLY A 97 -14.16 11.44 10.52
C GLY A 97 -14.55 11.08 11.95
N LEU A 98 -15.55 10.21 12.15
CA LEU A 98 -15.94 9.72 13.47
C LEU A 98 -14.85 8.87 14.12
N ILE A 99 -14.18 8.02 13.34
CA ILE A 99 -13.03 7.23 13.81
C ILE A 99 -11.88 8.15 14.22
N PHE A 100 -11.64 9.24 13.49
CA PHE A 100 -10.63 10.23 13.84
C PHE A 100 -10.93 10.93 15.17
N ILE A 101 -12.17 11.37 15.40
CA ILE A 101 -12.60 11.93 16.70
C ILE A 101 -12.34 10.93 17.82
N PHE A 102 -12.72 9.66 17.60
CA PHE A 102 -12.45 8.58 18.53
C PHE A 102 -10.95 8.43 18.80
N GLY A 103 -10.10 8.43 17.77
CA GLY A 103 -8.65 8.35 17.88
C GLY A 103 -8.02 9.50 18.66
N VAL A 104 -8.46 10.73 18.41
CA VAL A 104 -7.98 11.95 19.10
C VAL A 104 -8.34 11.93 20.59
N ILE A 105 -9.54 11.46 20.94
CA ILE A 105 -9.91 11.23 22.35
C ILE A 105 -8.99 10.18 22.97
N GLY A 106 -8.70 9.10 22.26
CA GLY A 106 -7.72 8.09 22.68
C GLY A 106 -6.32 8.68 22.91
N LEU A 107 -5.88 9.58 22.03
CA LEU A 107 -4.56 10.23 22.13
C LEU A 107 -4.48 11.12 23.37
N TYR A 108 -5.53 11.90 23.62
CA TYR A 108 -5.63 12.70 24.85
C TYR A 108 -5.51 11.83 26.10
N LEU A 109 -6.20 10.69 26.13
CA LEU A 109 -6.16 9.75 27.25
C LEU A 109 -4.80 9.07 27.40
N LEU A 110 -4.11 8.76 26.29
CA LEU A 110 -2.75 8.23 26.27
C LEU A 110 -1.75 9.26 26.82
N LEU A 111 -1.79 10.50 26.33
CA LEU A 111 -0.95 11.60 26.82
C LEU A 111 -1.16 11.86 28.32
N LYS A 112 -2.42 11.78 28.79
CA LYS A 112 -2.83 11.90 30.20
C LYS A 112 -2.21 10.88 31.14
N LEU A 113 -1.65 9.77 30.62
CA LEU A 113 -0.92 8.81 31.45
C LEU A 113 0.41 9.37 31.95
N ARG A 114 0.95 10.39 31.28
CA ARG A 114 2.19 11.06 31.65
C ARG A 114 2.01 12.53 31.98
N PHE A 115 1.26 13.25 31.18
CA PHE A 115 1.17 14.70 31.20
C PHE A 115 -0.07 15.20 31.93
N ASN A 116 -0.08 16.49 32.25
CA ASN A 116 -1.25 17.13 32.85
C ASN A 116 -2.37 17.34 31.79
N PRO A 117 -3.63 17.63 32.20
CA PRO A 117 -4.74 17.79 31.26
C PRO A 117 -4.53 18.84 30.16
N LEU A 118 -3.83 19.94 30.47
CA LEU A 118 -3.60 21.02 29.51
C LEU A 118 -2.48 20.68 28.52
N GLU A 119 -1.40 20.06 28.98
CA GLU A 119 -0.35 19.50 28.11
C GLU A 119 -0.92 18.43 27.16
N SER A 120 -1.83 17.59 27.67
CA SER A 120 -2.49 16.54 26.88
C SER A 120 -3.44 17.14 25.85
N LEU A 121 -4.15 18.21 26.20
CA LEU A 121 -4.94 19.01 25.26
C LEU A 121 -4.05 19.61 24.18
N ALA A 122 -2.95 20.26 24.57
CA ALA A 122 -1.99 20.85 23.63
C ALA A 122 -1.43 19.82 22.64
N GLY A 123 -1.03 18.64 23.12
CA GLY A 123 -0.57 17.56 22.23
C GLY A 123 -1.66 17.11 21.25
N SER A 124 -2.88 16.92 21.74
CA SER A 124 -3.99 16.50 20.88
C SER A 124 -4.33 17.57 19.84
N THR A 125 -4.30 18.86 20.21
CA THR A 125 -4.51 19.97 19.26
C THR A 125 -3.37 20.08 18.25
N ILE A 126 -2.11 19.88 18.66
CA ILE A 126 -0.95 19.86 17.74
C ILE A 126 -1.12 18.73 16.72
N TYR A 127 -1.50 17.53 17.17
CA TYR A 127 -1.76 16.39 16.30
C TYR A 127 -2.82 16.71 15.24
N ILE A 128 -3.95 17.31 15.64
CA ILE A 128 -5.01 17.75 14.71
C ILE A 128 -4.46 18.79 13.71
N SER A 129 -3.57 19.68 14.15
CA SER A 129 -3.09 20.81 13.35
C SER A 129 -1.99 20.48 12.33
N PHE A 130 -1.45 19.26 12.35
CA PHE A 130 -0.43 18.88 11.38
C PHE A 130 -1.00 18.91 9.95
N PRO A 131 -0.36 19.60 9.00
CA PRO A 131 -0.81 19.63 7.60
C PRO A 131 -1.08 18.25 7.01
N VAL A 132 -0.21 17.27 7.28
CA VAL A 132 -0.40 15.89 6.80
C VAL A 132 -1.65 15.22 7.37
N ILE A 133 -2.10 15.62 8.57
CA ILE A 133 -3.35 15.13 9.15
C ILE A 133 -4.52 15.86 8.50
N LEU A 134 -4.44 17.19 8.39
CA LEU A 134 -5.52 18.01 7.83
C LEU A 134 -5.81 17.67 6.37
N VAL A 135 -4.78 17.49 5.53
CA VAL A 135 -4.98 17.18 4.11
C VAL A 135 -5.69 15.85 3.92
N TRP A 136 -5.25 14.81 4.63
CA TRP A 136 -5.77 13.45 4.50
C TRP A 136 -7.05 13.18 5.31
N LEU A 137 -7.46 14.09 6.20
CA LEU A 137 -8.66 13.93 7.02
C LEU A 137 -9.94 14.01 6.19
N GLY A 138 -10.74 12.95 6.27
CA GLY A 138 -12.07 12.88 5.68
C GLY A 138 -12.07 12.49 4.20
N ILE A 139 -10.93 12.05 3.64
CA ILE A 139 -10.81 11.58 2.25
C ILE A 139 -11.41 10.17 2.07
N GLY A 140 -11.55 9.39 3.15
CA GLY A 140 -11.98 7.99 3.11
C GLY A 140 -10.83 7.01 2.90
N TYR A 141 -9.61 7.38 3.28
CA TYR A 141 -8.41 6.54 3.21
C TYR A 141 -8.19 5.78 4.53
N LEU A 142 -7.25 4.84 4.51
CA LEU A 142 -7.07 3.89 5.61
C LEU A 142 -6.17 4.41 6.74
N ASP A 143 -5.24 5.33 6.44
CA ASP A 143 -4.14 5.73 7.33
C ASP A 143 -4.64 6.32 8.65
N ILE A 144 -5.56 7.29 8.60
CA ILE A 144 -6.09 7.96 9.79
C ILE A 144 -6.89 6.98 10.65
N ALA A 145 -7.76 6.19 10.02
CA ALA A 145 -8.58 5.20 10.72
C ALA A 145 -7.70 4.14 11.42
N ALA A 146 -6.67 3.62 10.74
CA ALA A 146 -5.76 2.65 11.31
C ALA A 146 -4.97 3.22 12.50
N VAL A 147 -4.53 4.48 12.43
CA VAL A 147 -3.84 5.16 13.51
C VAL A 147 -4.77 5.41 14.71
N ALA A 148 -6.03 5.76 14.49
CA ALA A 148 -7.01 5.91 15.57
C ALA A 148 -7.17 4.61 16.38
N PHE A 149 -7.33 3.46 15.72
CA PHE A 149 -7.38 2.17 16.40
C PHE A 149 -6.05 1.80 17.07
N SER A 150 -4.92 2.13 16.44
CA SER A 150 -3.57 1.95 16.99
C SER A 150 -3.37 2.70 18.31
N ILE A 151 -3.81 3.96 18.37
CA ILE A 151 -3.75 4.79 19.59
C ILE A 151 -4.51 4.12 20.73
N TRP A 152 -5.73 3.63 20.47
CA TRP A 152 -6.52 2.94 21.49
C TRP A 152 -5.92 1.59 21.90
N ALA A 153 -5.39 0.82 20.96
CA ALA A 153 -4.69 -0.43 21.24
C ALA A 153 -3.49 -0.20 22.18
N VAL A 154 -2.69 0.83 21.91
CA VAL A 154 -1.55 1.22 22.75
C VAL A 154 -2.02 1.72 24.12
N TYR A 155 -3.01 2.61 24.17
CA TYR A 155 -3.58 3.12 25.42
C TYR A 155 -4.08 2.00 26.33
N LEU A 156 -4.87 1.08 25.79
CA LEU A 156 -5.44 -0.03 26.54
C LEU A 156 -4.38 -1.06 26.92
N THR A 157 -3.34 -1.27 26.11
CA THR A 157 -2.17 -2.06 26.48
C THR A 157 -1.49 -1.46 27.71
N VAL A 158 -1.32 -0.14 27.76
CA VAL A 158 -0.73 0.53 28.92
C VAL A 158 -1.59 0.33 30.17
N LEU A 159 -2.92 0.46 30.05
CA LEU A 159 -3.84 0.17 31.15
C LEU A 159 -3.83 -1.31 31.55
N ALA A 160 -3.68 -2.23 30.61
CA ALA A 160 -3.65 -3.67 30.86
C ALA A 160 -2.45 -4.05 31.73
N VAL A 161 -1.28 -3.51 31.40
CA VAL A 161 -0.04 -3.78 32.11
C VAL A 161 -0.01 -3.05 33.47
N LYS A 162 -0.42 -1.78 33.53
CA LYS A 162 -0.28 -0.95 34.75
C LYS A 162 -1.44 -1.04 35.73
N LYS A 163 -2.66 -1.33 35.28
CA LYS A 163 -3.88 -1.26 36.12
C LYS A 163 -4.60 -2.60 36.23
N ASN A 164 -5.07 -3.15 35.12
CA ASN A 164 -5.91 -4.34 35.14
C ASN A 164 -5.74 -5.15 33.85
N PRO A 165 -5.24 -6.40 33.90
CA PRO A 165 -4.97 -7.19 32.71
C PRO A 165 -6.20 -7.46 31.84
N LYS A 166 -7.43 -7.31 32.36
CA LYS A 166 -8.65 -7.41 31.56
C LYS A 166 -8.73 -6.41 30.41
N TYR A 167 -7.99 -5.31 30.44
CA TYR A 167 -7.91 -4.40 29.29
C TYR A 167 -7.30 -5.07 28.04
N PHE A 168 -6.57 -6.19 28.17
CA PHE A 168 -6.14 -7.00 27.01
C PHE A 168 -7.32 -7.52 26.18
N TYR A 169 -8.50 -7.70 26.78
CA TYR A 169 -9.73 -8.09 26.06
C TYR A 169 -10.20 -7.06 25.05
N LEU A 170 -9.71 -5.82 25.14
CA LEU A 170 -10.01 -4.76 24.18
C LEU A 170 -8.76 -4.33 23.41
N ALA A 171 -7.59 -4.32 24.04
CA ALA A 171 -6.34 -3.90 23.42
C ALA A 171 -6.00 -4.74 22.18
N PHE A 172 -6.07 -6.06 22.27
CA PHE A 172 -5.75 -6.95 21.14
C PHE A 172 -6.81 -6.90 20.04
N PRO A 173 -8.13 -6.87 20.34
CA PRO A 173 -9.14 -6.61 19.32
C PRO A 173 -8.93 -5.29 18.57
N LEU A 174 -8.57 -4.21 19.25
CA LEU A 174 -8.27 -2.92 18.62
C LEU A 174 -6.98 -2.95 17.79
N ALA A 175 -5.96 -3.68 18.22
CA ALA A 175 -4.78 -3.93 17.40
C ALA A 175 -5.14 -4.71 16.12
N MET A 176 -6.03 -5.69 16.21
CA MET A 176 -6.54 -6.43 15.05
C MET A 176 -7.38 -5.53 14.12
N MET A 177 -8.25 -4.67 14.67
CA MET A 177 -8.99 -3.69 13.88
C MET A 177 -8.04 -2.72 13.16
N ALA A 178 -6.97 -2.25 13.83
CA ALA A 178 -5.95 -1.44 13.19
C ALA A 178 -5.28 -2.19 12.02
N PHE A 179 -4.88 -3.45 12.22
CA PHE A 179 -4.30 -4.31 11.19
C PHE A 179 -5.24 -4.54 10.00
N LEU A 180 -6.53 -4.80 10.23
CA LEU A 180 -7.53 -4.99 9.17
C LEU A 180 -7.97 -3.66 8.51
N THR A 181 -7.71 -2.52 9.16
CA THR A 181 -7.86 -1.21 8.53
C THR A 181 -6.69 -0.92 7.62
N ARG A 182 -5.47 -1.27 8.04
CA ARG A 182 -4.26 -1.16 7.23
C ARG A 182 -3.24 -2.19 7.69
N PHE A 183 -2.84 -3.09 6.79
CA PHE A 183 -1.99 -4.22 7.16
C PHE A 183 -0.61 -3.81 7.73
N THR A 184 -0.05 -2.68 7.28
CA THR A 184 1.21 -2.16 7.85
C THR A 184 1.07 -1.69 9.30
N ALA A 185 -0.14 -1.44 9.80
CA ALA A 185 -0.36 -1.18 11.24
C ALA A 185 0.00 -2.41 12.10
N GLY A 186 0.10 -3.60 11.51
CA GLY A 186 0.57 -4.82 12.19
C GLY A 186 1.96 -4.68 12.82
N PHE A 187 2.83 -3.81 12.29
CA PHE A 187 4.14 -3.53 12.89
C PHE A 187 4.04 -2.87 14.29
N LEU A 188 2.89 -2.31 14.67
CA LEU A 188 2.63 -1.85 16.04
C LEU A 188 2.67 -2.98 17.09
N LEU A 189 2.62 -4.23 16.67
CA LEU A 189 2.78 -5.37 17.56
C LEU A 189 4.13 -5.36 18.30
N PHE A 190 5.20 -4.90 17.66
CA PHE A 190 6.54 -4.83 18.26
C PHE A 190 6.62 -3.89 19.48
N PRO A 191 6.19 -2.61 19.41
CA PRO A 191 6.14 -1.73 20.58
C PRO A 191 5.15 -2.24 21.66
N ILE A 192 4.02 -2.86 21.28
CA ILE A 192 3.08 -3.47 22.23
C ILE A 192 3.76 -4.62 23.02
N ILE A 193 4.44 -5.53 22.32
CA ILE A 193 5.18 -6.64 22.94
C ILE A 193 6.26 -6.10 23.87
N LEU A 194 7.05 -5.14 23.40
CA LEU A 194 8.09 -4.49 24.22
C LEU A 194 7.50 -3.96 25.54
N TYR A 195 6.36 -3.28 25.49
CA TYR A 195 5.73 -2.73 26.69
C TYR A 195 5.23 -3.81 27.66
N ILE A 196 4.66 -4.90 27.14
CA ILE A 196 4.25 -6.06 27.94
C ILE A 196 5.46 -6.70 28.63
N LEU A 197 6.59 -6.84 27.92
CA LEU A 197 7.84 -7.38 28.47
C LEU A 197 8.42 -6.48 29.58
N MET A 198 8.45 -5.16 29.37
CA MET A 198 8.88 -4.19 30.39
C MET A 198 8.01 -4.27 31.65
N GLY A 199 6.71 -4.58 31.50
CA GLY A 199 5.77 -4.75 32.61
C GLY A 199 6.07 -5.94 33.55
N GLY A 200 6.80 -6.96 33.08
CA GLY A 200 7.30 -8.08 33.89
C GLY A 200 6.27 -9.09 34.42
N ASN A 201 4.97 -8.80 34.34
CA ASN A 201 3.87 -9.64 34.87
C ASN A 201 3.18 -10.52 33.80
N TYR A 202 3.78 -10.69 32.62
CA TYR A 202 3.14 -11.34 31.48
C TYR A 202 2.75 -12.81 31.74
N LEU A 203 3.56 -13.59 32.48
CA LEU A 203 3.20 -14.97 32.84
C LEU A 203 1.95 -15.04 33.72
N ARG A 204 1.78 -14.07 34.64
CA ARG A 204 0.62 -13.99 35.53
C ARG A 204 -0.65 -13.59 34.76
N ASN A 205 -0.49 -12.75 33.74
CA ASN A 205 -1.59 -12.20 32.95
C ASN A 205 -1.82 -12.99 31.65
N LEU A 206 -1.19 -14.16 31.50
CA LEU A 206 -1.21 -14.95 30.27
C LEU A 206 -2.63 -15.36 29.88
N LYS A 207 -3.48 -15.69 30.86
CA LYS A 207 -4.89 -16.02 30.62
C LYS A 207 -5.62 -14.87 29.95
N GLU A 208 -5.46 -13.65 30.46
CA GLU A 208 -6.12 -12.48 29.91
C GLU A 208 -5.61 -12.15 28.51
N MET A 209 -4.31 -12.31 28.29
CA MET A 209 -3.69 -12.13 26.97
C MET A 209 -4.22 -13.16 25.96
N ILE A 210 -4.27 -14.44 26.30
CA ILE A 210 -4.81 -15.50 25.42
C ILE A 210 -6.26 -15.22 25.08
N LEU A 211 -7.09 -14.87 26.07
CA LEU A 211 -8.50 -14.58 25.80
C LEU A 211 -8.67 -13.32 24.92
N GLY A 212 -7.83 -12.29 25.12
CA GLY A 212 -7.77 -11.14 24.22
C GLY A 212 -7.41 -11.53 22.78
N LEU A 213 -6.45 -12.44 22.59
CA LEU A 213 -6.06 -12.94 21.27
C LEU A 213 -7.19 -13.76 20.62
N VAL A 214 -7.89 -14.58 21.39
CA VAL A 214 -9.07 -15.31 20.90
C VAL A 214 -10.16 -14.34 20.43
N LEU A 215 -10.41 -13.25 21.16
CA LEU A 215 -11.34 -12.21 20.72
C LEU A 215 -10.88 -11.51 19.43
N SER A 216 -9.56 -11.28 19.26
CA SER A 216 -9.02 -10.77 17.99
C SER A 216 -9.25 -11.72 16.82
N ILE A 217 -9.13 -13.03 17.05
CA ILE A 217 -9.38 -14.05 16.01
C ILE A 217 -10.84 -13.99 15.53
N LEU A 218 -11.80 -13.74 16.43
CA LEU A 218 -13.20 -13.58 16.05
C LEU A 218 -13.45 -12.41 15.09
N ILE A 219 -12.62 -11.36 15.13
CA ILE A 219 -12.74 -10.19 14.24
C ILE A 219 -12.23 -10.51 12.83
N ILE A 220 -11.18 -11.32 12.70
CA ILE A 220 -10.59 -11.63 11.39
C ILE A 220 -11.32 -12.78 10.67
N ILE A 221 -12.01 -13.68 11.38
CA ILE A 221 -12.71 -14.83 10.79
C ILE A 221 -13.66 -14.45 9.64
N PRO A 222 -14.55 -13.44 9.77
CA PRO A 222 -15.44 -13.05 8.67
C PRO A 222 -14.68 -12.65 7.40
N TYR A 223 -13.55 -11.94 7.56
CA TYR A 223 -12.69 -11.56 6.45
C TYR A 223 -12.05 -12.79 5.80
N LEU A 224 -11.48 -13.72 6.58
CA LEU A 224 -10.91 -14.95 6.04
C LEU A 224 -11.95 -15.79 5.30
N GLY A 225 -13.16 -15.90 5.85
CA GLY A 225 -14.27 -16.59 5.19
C GLY A 225 -14.67 -15.93 3.87
N PHE A 226 -14.73 -14.60 3.84
CA PHE A 226 -14.99 -13.83 2.62
C PHE A 226 -13.90 -14.05 1.56
N MET A 227 -12.63 -13.98 1.98
CA MET A 227 -11.50 -14.22 1.09
C MET A 227 -11.51 -15.64 0.53
N TYR A 228 -11.79 -16.66 1.37
CA TYR A 228 -11.92 -18.03 0.88
C TYR A 228 -13.03 -18.18 -0.17
N GLN A 229 -14.18 -17.54 0.04
CA GLN A 229 -15.29 -17.59 -0.93
C GLN A 229 -14.97 -16.89 -2.25
N ARG A 230 -14.24 -15.77 -2.22
CA ARG A 230 -13.91 -15.00 -3.43
C ARG A 230 -12.65 -15.50 -4.14
N ALA A 231 -11.69 -16.02 -3.39
CA ALA A 231 -10.33 -16.30 -3.86
C ALA A 231 -9.94 -17.78 -3.84
N GLY A 232 -10.68 -18.64 -3.13
CA GLY A 232 -10.25 -20.01 -2.83
C GLY A 232 -9.14 -20.11 -1.78
N ASP A 233 -8.47 -19.01 -1.44
CA ASP A 233 -7.42 -18.93 -0.40
C ASP A 233 -7.75 -17.80 0.60
N PRO A 234 -7.97 -18.11 1.90
CA PRO A 234 -8.27 -17.11 2.92
C PRO A 234 -7.09 -16.17 3.24
N PHE A 235 -5.85 -16.54 2.88
CA PHE A 235 -4.64 -15.82 3.25
C PHE A 235 -3.96 -15.12 2.06
N ILE A 236 -4.54 -15.16 0.86
CA ILE A 236 -3.91 -14.63 -0.37
C ILE A 236 -3.43 -13.18 -0.24
N THR A 237 -4.23 -12.31 0.41
CA THR A 237 -3.86 -10.91 0.63
C THR A 237 -2.75 -10.76 1.68
N LEU A 238 -2.72 -11.64 2.69
CA LEU A 238 -1.65 -11.62 3.70
C LEU A 238 -0.33 -12.13 3.12
N THR A 239 -0.37 -13.18 2.29
CA THR A 239 0.81 -13.74 1.65
C THR A 239 1.37 -12.81 0.58
N SER A 240 0.53 -12.15 -0.21
CA SER A 240 0.96 -11.15 -1.19
C SER A 240 1.67 -9.96 -0.54
N LEU A 241 1.19 -9.47 0.61
CA LEU A 241 1.87 -8.40 1.35
C LEU A 241 3.25 -8.79 1.88
N LEU A 242 3.44 -10.06 2.21
CA LEU A 242 4.74 -10.58 2.64
C LEU A 242 5.68 -10.76 1.44
N SER A 243 5.17 -10.95 0.22
CA SER A 243 5.97 -11.07 -1.01
C SER A 243 6.26 -9.74 -1.71
N ILE A 244 5.45 -8.69 -1.54
CA ILE A 244 5.65 -7.36 -2.17
C ILE A 244 6.99 -6.70 -1.77
N GLN A 245 7.69 -7.19 -0.74
CA GLN A 245 9.03 -6.70 -0.40
C GLN A 245 10.13 -7.02 -1.46
N SER A 246 9.84 -7.82 -2.51
CA SER A 246 10.83 -8.23 -3.50
C SER A 246 10.69 -7.64 -4.91
N GLU A 247 9.65 -6.87 -5.23
CA GLU A 247 9.48 -6.31 -6.59
C GLU A 247 10.17 -4.94 -6.76
N SER A 248 10.84 -4.76 -7.89
CA SER A 248 11.49 -3.50 -8.27
C SER A 248 10.43 -2.46 -8.68
N LEU A 249 10.09 -1.57 -7.77
CA LEU A 249 9.11 -0.49 -7.99
C LEU A 249 9.66 0.71 -8.78
N SER A 250 10.82 0.57 -9.45
CA SER A 250 11.60 1.67 -10.04
C SER A 250 10.92 2.42 -11.20
N GLY A 251 9.76 1.97 -11.66
CA GLY A 251 8.95 2.64 -12.69
C GLY A 251 7.74 3.45 -12.17
N HIS A 252 7.47 3.44 -10.87
CA HIS A 252 6.34 4.20 -10.30
C HIS A 252 6.74 5.65 -10.02
N SER A 253 5.85 6.59 -10.32
CA SER A 253 6.09 8.03 -10.06
C SER A 253 6.51 8.26 -8.60
N ALA A 254 5.81 7.68 -7.62
CA ALA A 254 6.10 7.82 -6.19
C ALA A 254 7.32 7.04 -5.68
N PHE A 255 8.13 6.45 -6.55
CA PHE A 255 9.34 5.73 -6.13
C PHE A 255 10.44 6.69 -5.70
N SER A 256 10.99 6.48 -4.50
CA SER A 256 12.20 7.16 -4.05
C SER A 256 13.06 6.23 -3.20
N ALA A 257 14.32 6.09 -3.60
CA ALA A 257 15.30 5.26 -2.91
C ALA A 257 15.88 5.91 -1.64
N ASP A 258 15.47 7.14 -1.28
CA ASP A 258 16.00 7.86 -0.12
C ASP A 258 15.38 7.35 1.20
N PRO A 259 16.15 6.65 2.07
CA PRO A 259 15.62 6.12 3.32
C PRO A 259 15.32 7.23 4.36
N LEU A 260 15.84 8.45 4.14
CA LEU A 260 15.64 9.60 5.03
C LEU A 260 14.59 10.58 4.53
N TYR A 261 13.85 10.23 3.46
CA TYR A 261 12.81 11.07 2.85
C TYR A 261 11.92 11.78 3.89
N TYR A 262 11.30 11.00 4.79
CA TYR A 262 10.36 11.53 5.79
C TYR A 262 10.97 12.49 6.82
N LEU A 263 12.29 12.43 7.03
CA LEU A 263 13.00 13.39 7.89
C LEU A 263 13.37 14.66 7.14
N LYS A 264 13.71 14.54 5.85
CA LYS A 264 14.05 15.69 4.99
C LYS A 264 12.84 16.54 4.64
N THR A 265 11.66 15.93 4.52
CA THR A 265 10.39 16.60 4.21
C THR A 265 9.52 16.84 5.45
N LEU A 266 10.12 16.77 6.65
CA LEU A 266 9.39 16.85 7.91
C LEU A 266 8.65 18.18 8.09
N ASP A 267 9.23 19.26 7.59
CA ASP A 267 8.67 20.62 7.59
C ASP A 267 7.28 20.66 6.96
N LEU A 268 7.09 20.00 5.82
CA LEU A 268 5.81 19.92 5.10
C LEU A 268 4.73 19.15 5.88
N PHE A 269 5.13 18.19 6.72
CA PHE A 269 4.18 17.38 7.48
C PHE A 269 3.68 18.04 8.75
N ILE A 270 4.51 18.88 9.39
CA ILE A 270 4.21 19.44 10.72
C ILE A 270 3.99 20.95 10.73
N SER A 271 4.33 21.67 9.65
CA SER A 271 4.24 23.13 9.58
C SER A 271 3.47 23.58 8.34
N ILE A 272 2.50 24.48 8.55
CA ILE A 272 1.67 24.99 7.46
C ILE A 272 2.49 25.73 6.40
N PRO A 273 2.12 25.62 5.11
CA PRO A 273 2.67 26.48 4.06
C PRO A 273 2.37 27.96 4.34
N GLY A 274 3.25 28.87 3.90
CA GLY A 274 3.04 30.31 3.99
C GLY A 274 4.06 31.06 4.87
N SER A 275 3.74 32.31 5.22
CA SER A 275 4.70 33.24 5.86
C SER A 275 5.18 32.80 7.25
N LEU A 276 4.40 31.97 7.96
CA LEU A 276 4.73 31.44 9.28
C LEU A 276 5.39 30.05 9.26
N HIS A 277 5.55 29.45 8.08
CA HIS A 277 6.04 28.07 7.90
C HIS A 277 7.34 27.80 8.67
N HIS A 278 8.39 28.56 8.36
CA HIS A 278 9.71 28.38 8.95
C HIS A 278 9.69 28.62 10.46
N TRP A 279 8.92 29.60 10.93
CA TRP A 279 8.83 29.93 12.36
C TRP A 279 8.21 28.81 13.19
N ILE A 280 7.10 28.22 12.71
CA ILE A 280 6.43 27.10 13.39
C ILE A 280 7.32 25.86 13.35
N PHE A 281 7.92 25.56 12.20
CA PHE A 281 8.85 24.44 12.05
C PHE A 281 10.05 24.54 13.01
N TYR A 282 10.75 25.68 13.00
CA TYR A 282 11.89 25.89 13.89
C TYR A 282 11.49 25.89 15.37
N LEU A 283 10.29 26.37 15.71
CA LEU A 283 9.76 26.27 17.07
C LEU A 283 9.63 24.79 17.51
N PHE A 284 9.01 23.95 16.68
CA PHE A 284 8.86 22.51 16.97
C PHE A 284 10.21 21.79 17.05
N VAL A 285 11.12 22.04 16.12
CA VAL A 285 12.47 21.47 16.14
C VAL A 285 13.25 21.93 17.38
N MET A 286 13.17 23.21 17.74
CA MET A 286 13.80 23.74 18.95
C MET A 286 13.27 23.06 20.21
N ILE A 287 11.95 22.87 20.31
CA ILE A 287 11.31 22.15 21.43
C ILE A 287 11.83 20.72 21.52
N LEU A 288 11.94 20.01 20.40
CA LEU A 288 12.46 18.64 20.36
C LEU A 288 13.94 18.59 20.81
N ILE A 289 14.80 19.43 20.25
CA ILE A 289 16.23 19.44 20.55
C ILE A 289 16.48 19.79 22.03
N LEU A 290 15.90 20.90 22.51
CA LEU A 290 16.05 21.32 23.91
C LEU A 290 15.44 20.28 24.86
N GLY A 291 14.27 19.73 24.49
CA GLY A 291 13.60 18.67 25.24
C GLY A 291 14.47 17.44 25.40
N VAL A 292 15.09 16.96 24.32
CA VAL A 292 15.99 15.81 24.31
C VAL A 292 17.22 16.06 25.19
N ILE A 293 17.87 17.23 25.04
CA ILE A 293 19.05 17.61 25.84
C ILE A 293 18.71 17.60 27.33
N ILE A 294 17.60 18.25 27.73
CA ILE A 294 17.17 18.32 29.13
C ILE A 294 16.78 16.93 29.65
N TYR A 295 16.05 16.14 28.85
CA TYR A 295 15.60 14.80 29.22
C TYR A 295 16.78 13.86 29.51
N PHE A 296 17.81 13.86 28.65
CA PHE A 296 19.02 13.06 28.85
C PHE A 296 19.87 13.57 30.01
N TYR A 297 19.99 14.89 30.18
CA TYR A 297 20.66 15.45 31.35
C TYR A 297 19.99 14.99 32.66
N ASN A 298 18.65 15.06 32.72
CA ASN A 298 17.88 14.59 33.86
C ASN A 298 17.98 13.05 34.04
N LEU A 299 18.03 12.28 32.95
CA LEU A 299 18.21 10.82 32.99
C LEU A 299 19.51 10.41 33.67
N VAL A 300 20.62 11.07 33.34
CA VAL A 300 21.94 10.80 33.91
C VAL A 300 22.06 11.35 35.32
N LYS A 301 21.48 12.52 35.60
CA LYS A 301 21.53 13.17 36.91
C LYS A 301 20.74 12.42 37.99
N ASP A 302 19.54 11.96 37.65
CA ASP A 302 18.61 11.37 38.63
C ASP A 302 18.91 9.89 38.91
N HIS A 303 19.67 9.23 38.04
CA HIS A 303 19.97 7.81 38.17
C HIS A 303 21.46 7.55 37.90
N GLN A 304 22.20 7.30 38.98
CA GLN A 304 23.59 6.85 38.86
C GLN A 304 23.61 5.35 38.56
N LEU A 305 23.98 5.01 37.33
CA LEU A 305 24.23 3.63 36.93
C LEU A 305 25.35 3.03 37.80
N ASP A 306 25.15 1.79 38.27
CA ASP A 306 26.22 1.04 38.93
C ASP A 306 27.21 0.50 37.89
N TRP A 307 28.23 1.30 37.59
CA TRP A 307 29.31 0.99 36.65
C TRP A 307 30.24 -0.16 37.11
N LYS A 308 30.19 -0.56 38.39
CA LYS A 308 31.05 -1.62 38.92
C LYS A 308 30.53 -3.01 38.58
N SER A 309 29.20 -3.16 38.44
CA SER A 309 28.55 -4.42 38.06
C SER A 309 29.01 -4.89 36.66
N SER A 310 29.51 -6.13 36.57
CA SER A 310 29.88 -6.77 35.29
C SER A 310 28.66 -6.95 34.38
N LEU A 311 27.49 -7.26 34.96
CA LEU A 311 26.24 -7.42 34.21
C LEU A 311 25.77 -6.10 33.58
N ASN A 312 25.85 -4.98 34.31
CA ASN A 312 25.44 -3.68 33.76
C ASN A 312 26.39 -3.23 32.65
N ARG A 313 27.70 -3.48 32.79
CA ARG A 313 28.67 -3.22 31.72
C ARG A 313 28.37 -4.04 30.47
N LEU A 314 28.04 -5.33 30.61
CA LEU A 314 27.64 -6.18 29.49
C LEU A 314 26.37 -5.64 28.80
N LYS A 315 25.34 -5.27 29.58
CA LYS A 315 24.10 -4.69 29.02
C LYS A 315 24.35 -3.40 28.26
N ILE A 316 25.21 -2.51 28.78
CA ILE A 316 25.60 -1.27 28.09
C ILE A 316 26.33 -1.61 26.78
N LEU A 317 27.30 -2.54 26.81
CA LEU A 317 28.02 -2.97 25.61
C LEU A 317 27.08 -3.57 24.56
N LEU A 318 26.13 -4.42 24.96
CA LEU A 318 25.13 -4.99 24.07
C LEU A 318 24.19 -3.93 23.49
N MET A 319 23.74 -2.98 24.32
CA MET A 319 22.88 -1.88 23.87
C MET A 319 23.62 -1.01 22.84
N VAL A 320 24.89 -0.66 23.10
CA VAL A 320 25.74 0.09 22.15
C VAL A 320 25.95 -0.72 20.87
N PHE A 321 26.24 -2.03 20.99
CA PHE A 321 26.38 -2.91 19.84
C PHE A 321 25.11 -2.94 18.98
N PHE A 322 23.93 -3.09 19.57
CA PHE A 322 22.67 -3.12 18.82
C PHE A 322 22.35 -1.77 18.16
N VAL A 323 22.62 -0.65 18.82
CA VAL A 323 22.45 0.68 18.22
C VAL A 323 23.42 0.88 17.05
N ILE A 324 24.69 0.51 17.21
CA ILE A 324 25.69 0.60 16.13
C ILE A 324 25.32 -0.34 14.98
N ALA A 325 24.94 -1.58 15.28
CA ALA A 325 24.49 -2.55 14.29
C ALA A 325 23.29 -2.00 13.50
N PHE A 326 22.31 -1.40 14.19
CA PHE A 326 21.16 -0.76 13.56
C PHE A 326 21.61 0.36 12.61
N LEU A 327 22.46 1.28 13.06
CA LEU A 327 22.93 2.39 12.22
C LEU A 327 23.69 1.91 10.97
N PHE A 328 24.52 0.86 11.07
CA PHE A 328 25.27 0.33 9.93
C PHE A 328 24.41 -0.48 8.95
N THR A 329 23.38 -1.15 9.46
CA THR A 329 22.49 -2.03 8.69
C THR A 329 21.18 -1.37 8.26
N PHE A 330 20.92 -0.14 8.73
CA PHE A 330 19.73 0.62 8.37
C PHE A 330 19.60 0.73 6.85
N SER A 331 18.41 0.39 6.35
CA SER A 331 18.09 0.30 4.92
C SER A 331 18.85 -0.76 4.11
N LYS A 332 19.64 -1.64 4.75
CA LYS A 332 20.40 -2.73 4.09
C LYS A 332 19.90 -4.12 4.45
N ILE A 333 19.26 -4.26 5.60
CA ILE A 333 18.63 -5.51 6.05
C ILE A 333 17.12 -5.34 6.13
N SER A 334 16.41 -6.46 6.25
CA SER A 334 14.95 -6.45 6.36
C SER A 334 14.45 -5.56 7.51
N SER A 335 13.27 -4.98 7.31
CA SER A 335 12.61 -4.09 8.27
C SER A 335 12.42 -4.79 9.62
N MET A 336 12.04 -6.07 9.59
CA MET A 336 11.91 -6.91 10.78
C MET A 336 13.20 -7.00 11.60
N ALA A 337 14.34 -7.23 10.94
CA ALA A 337 15.62 -7.32 11.64
C ALA A 337 16.03 -5.98 12.26
N SER A 338 15.81 -4.88 11.52
CA SER A 338 16.04 -3.51 12.02
C SER A 338 15.16 -3.17 13.22
N ILE A 339 13.87 -3.51 13.18
CA ILE A 339 12.93 -3.34 14.30
C ILE A 339 13.37 -4.17 15.50
N GLY A 340 13.83 -5.41 15.28
CA GLY A 340 14.37 -6.27 16.34
C GLY A 340 15.54 -5.62 17.10
N LEU A 341 16.49 -5.02 16.39
CA LEU A 341 17.61 -4.28 16.99
C LEU A 341 17.14 -3.10 17.85
N VAL A 342 16.14 -2.35 17.38
CA VAL A 342 15.54 -1.23 18.13
C VAL A 342 14.83 -1.72 19.38
N VAL A 343 14.00 -2.77 19.27
CA VAL A 343 13.25 -3.34 20.41
C VAL A 343 14.20 -3.86 21.48
N LEU A 344 15.25 -4.59 21.10
CA LEU A 344 16.28 -5.09 22.02
C LEU A 344 17.03 -3.94 22.70
N SER A 345 17.39 -2.89 21.95
CA SER A 345 18.03 -1.70 22.51
C SER A 345 17.13 -0.99 23.52
N CYS A 346 15.84 -0.83 23.22
CA CYS A 346 14.88 -0.23 24.13
C CYS A 346 14.67 -1.07 25.40
N TYR A 347 14.61 -2.39 25.27
CA TYR A 347 14.49 -3.29 26.43
C TYR A 347 15.71 -3.19 27.36
N LEU A 348 16.92 -3.17 26.80
CA LEU A 348 18.15 -2.97 27.58
C LEU A 348 18.19 -1.59 28.26
N ALA A 349 17.74 -0.53 27.57
CA ALA A 349 17.62 0.79 28.15
C ALA A 349 16.63 0.82 29.33
N TYR A 350 15.48 0.15 29.20
CA TYR A 350 14.53 0.03 30.31
C TYR A 350 15.15 -0.67 31.52
N ASP A 351 15.83 -1.79 31.30
CA ASP A 351 16.39 -2.60 32.38
C ASP A 351 17.58 -1.91 33.08
N LEU A 352 18.40 -1.15 32.35
CA LEU A 352 19.49 -0.35 32.90
C LEU A 352 19.01 0.81 33.79
N TRP A 353 17.91 1.46 33.40
CA TRP A 353 17.32 2.59 34.16
C TRP A 353 16.03 2.19 34.88
N ARG A 354 15.96 0.93 35.30
CA ARG A 354 14.76 0.39 35.95
C ARG A 354 14.41 1.18 37.20
N GLY A 355 13.14 1.53 37.34
CA GLY A 355 12.63 2.34 38.45
C GLY A 355 12.53 3.83 38.15
N ARG A 356 13.05 4.32 37.01
CA ARG A 356 12.75 5.67 36.56
C ARG A 356 11.26 5.79 36.22
N VAL A 357 10.63 6.85 36.73
CA VAL A 357 9.21 7.11 36.53
C VAL A 357 8.92 7.35 35.05
N ASN A 358 7.92 6.64 34.51
CA ASN A 358 7.39 6.75 33.14
C ASN A 358 8.39 6.43 32.00
N LEU A 359 9.59 5.92 32.28
CA LEU A 359 10.56 5.51 31.25
C LEU A 359 9.99 4.43 30.33
N ASP A 360 9.18 3.52 30.88
CA ASP A 360 8.50 2.47 30.13
C ASP A 360 7.58 3.04 29.04
N LEU A 361 6.86 4.13 29.35
CA LEU A 361 6.00 4.81 28.38
C LEU A 361 6.80 5.60 27.35
N ASP A 362 7.92 6.22 27.75
CA ASP A 362 8.82 6.91 26.81
C ASP A 362 9.38 5.95 25.77
N LEU A 363 9.83 4.77 26.21
CA LEU A 363 10.39 3.74 25.34
C LEU A 363 9.31 3.10 24.45
N LEU A 364 8.07 3.00 24.92
CA LEU A 364 6.93 2.60 24.08
C LEU A 364 6.70 3.59 22.93
N MET A 365 6.64 4.89 23.23
CA MET A 365 6.43 5.90 22.19
C MET A 365 7.64 6.03 21.26
N PHE A 366 8.86 5.87 21.79
CA PHE A 366 10.10 5.85 20.99
C PHE A 366 10.13 4.66 20.02
N SER A 367 9.84 3.46 20.52
CA SER A 367 9.79 2.25 19.69
C SER A 367 8.65 2.29 18.68
N TRP A 368 7.49 2.89 19.00
CA TRP A 368 6.44 3.16 18.01
C TRP A 368 7.00 4.01 16.87
N PHE A 369 7.53 5.20 17.17
CA PHE A 369 8.07 6.10 16.15
C PHE A 369 9.09 5.39 15.24
N LEU A 370 10.10 4.76 15.85
CA LEU A 370 11.16 4.09 15.09
C LEU A 370 10.66 2.90 14.28
N THR A 371 9.72 2.12 14.81
CA THR A 371 9.17 0.97 14.08
C THR A 371 8.48 1.41 12.79
N GLN A 372 7.61 2.43 12.88
CA GLN A 372 6.93 2.97 11.70
C GLN A 372 7.90 3.67 10.74
N PHE A 373 8.87 4.41 11.27
CA PHE A 373 9.92 5.03 10.48
C PHE A 373 10.73 4.00 9.68
N ILE A 374 11.15 2.89 10.29
CA ILE A 374 11.93 1.83 9.62
C ILE A 374 11.13 1.20 8.47
N VAL A 375 9.87 0.86 8.70
CA VAL A 375 9.00 0.23 7.69
C VAL A 375 8.86 1.14 6.47
N HIS A 376 8.53 2.42 6.70
CA HIS A 376 8.32 3.37 5.62
C HIS A 376 9.62 3.88 5.00
N ALA A 377 10.74 3.87 5.72
CA ALA A 377 12.07 4.17 5.17
C ALA A 377 12.53 3.12 4.15
N GLN A 378 12.20 1.85 4.36
CA GLN A 378 12.58 0.76 3.45
C GLN A 378 11.59 0.51 2.31
N TYR A 379 10.35 0.96 2.45
CA TYR A 379 9.34 0.82 1.39
C TYR A 379 9.70 1.74 0.20
N GLY A 380 9.81 1.20 -1.02
CA GLY A 380 10.28 1.95 -2.19
C GLY A 380 9.37 3.10 -2.63
N LEU A 381 8.06 2.98 -2.37
CA LEU A 381 7.10 4.06 -2.64
C LEU A 381 7.02 5.02 -1.45
N LYS A 382 7.33 6.30 -1.69
CA LYS A 382 7.24 7.35 -0.69
C LYS A 382 5.98 8.19 -0.93
N VAL A 383 5.09 8.16 0.05
CA VAL A 383 3.86 8.97 0.07
C VAL A 383 3.76 9.66 1.43
N ASP A 384 3.37 10.93 1.42
CA ASP A 384 3.18 11.80 2.59
C ASP A 384 2.30 11.16 3.69
N ARG A 385 1.15 10.56 3.35
CA ARG A 385 0.21 9.96 4.30
C ARG A 385 0.81 8.87 5.18
N TYR A 386 1.90 8.24 4.75
CA TYR A 386 2.57 7.22 5.57
C TYR A 386 3.19 7.81 6.85
N PHE A 387 3.50 9.12 6.86
CA PHE A 387 3.97 9.83 8.05
C PHE A 387 2.90 9.90 9.16
N ILE A 388 1.61 9.79 8.82
CA ILE A 388 0.48 9.80 9.78
C ILE A 388 0.67 8.72 10.86
N THR A 389 1.30 7.59 10.51
CA THR A 389 1.60 6.48 11.43
C THR A 389 2.62 6.83 12.53
N MET A 390 3.46 7.84 12.28
CA MET A 390 4.52 8.32 13.18
C MET A 390 4.06 9.51 14.04
N ALA A 391 3.08 10.26 13.55
CA ALA A 391 2.62 11.53 14.13
C ALA A 391 2.21 11.45 15.62
N PRO A 392 1.50 10.42 16.13
CA PRO A 392 1.17 10.33 17.56
C PRO A 392 2.40 10.30 18.47
N ALA A 393 3.45 9.57 18.06
CA ALA A 393 4.68 9.47 18.81
C ALA A 393 5.52 10.75 18.71
N LEU A 394 5.56 11.41 17.55
CA LEU A 394 6.20 12.71 17.41
C LEU A 394 5.57 13.75 18.34
N VAL A 395 4.24 13.82 18.38
CA VAL A 395 3.48 14.70 19.27
C VAL A 395 3.78 14.42 20.74
N TYR A 396 3.89 13.15 21.13
CA TYR A 396 4.31 12.78 22.47
C TYR A 396 5.68 13.38 22.82
N PHE A 397 6.66 13.32 21.91
CA PHE A 397 7.99 13.89 22.14
C PHE A 397 8.01 15.42 22.13
N LEU A 398 7.17 16.08 21.34
CA LEU A 398 6.98 17.53 21.40
C LEU A 398 6.47 17.96 22.79
N ILE A 399 5.44 17.27 23.30
CA ILE A 399 4.88 17.56 24.62
C ILE A 399 5.86 17.17 25.74
N LEU A 400 6.63 16.10 25.59
CA LEU A 400 7.71 15.76 26.50
C LEU A 400 8.75 16.88 26.56
N GLY A 401 9.17 17.42 25.41
CA GLY A 401 10.12 18.52 25.37
C GLY A 401 9.61 19.76 26.09
N ILE A 402 8.34 20.13 25.87
CA ILE A 402 7.69 21.23 26.61
C ILE A 402 7.63 20.96 28.10
N HIS A 403 7.29 19.73 28.50
CA HIS A 403 7.22 19.34 29.89
C HIS A 403 8.58 19.55 30.58
N GLU A 404 9.66 19.08 29.96
CA GLU A 404 11.03 19.22 30.48
C GLU A 404 11.48 20.70 30.53
N ILE A 405 11.22 21.48 29.46
CA ILE A 405 11.55 22.92 29.39
C ILE A 405 10.81 23.70 30.49
N SER A 406 9.51 23.44 30.67
CA SER A 406 8.69 24.08 31.70
C SER A 406 9.19 23.77 33.12
N GLY A 407 9.77 22.59 33.30
CA GLY A 407 10.40 22.12 34.52
C GLY A 407 11.66 22.92 34.91
N GLN A 408 12.36 23.55 33.95
CA GLN A 408 13.58 24.32 34.18
C GLN A 408 13.31 25.82 34.37
N ILE A 409 12.45 26.44 33.55
CA ILE A 409 12.23 27.90 33.53
C ILE A 409 11.46 28.42 34.77
N ARG A 410 10.64 27.57 35.40
CA ARG A 410 9.88 27.77 36.65
C ARG A 410 9.55 29.23 37.02
N PHE A 411 8.72 29.92 36.23
CA PHE A 411 8.18 31.23 36.64
C PHE A 411 7.09 31.02 37.70
N LYS A 412 7.45 31.25 38.97
CA LYS A 412 6.54 31.03 40.10
C LYS A 412 5.76 32.30 40.43
N TYR A 413 4.44 32.24 40.34
CA TYR A 413 3.55 33.23 40.95
C TYR A 413 2.76 32.56 42.08
N ARG A 414 2.96 33.05 43.31
CA ARG A 414 2.48 32.40 44.54
C ARG A 414 2.96 30.93 44.61
N ARG A 415 2.03 29.96 44.67
CA ARG A 415 2.33 28.51 44.74
C ARG A 415 2.35 27.83 43.36
N PHE A 416 2.09 28.55 42.27
CA PHE A 416 1.92 27.97 40.95
C PHE A 416 3.14 28.23 40.06
N ASN A 417 3.60 27.20 39.34
CA ASN A 417 4.50 27.37 38.22
C ASN A 417 3.66 27.76 36.98
N LEU A 418 3.64 29.04 36.63
CA LEU A 418 2.83 29.56 35.53
C LEU A 418 3.31 29.04 34.17
N THR A 419 4.60 28.68 34.05
CA THR A 419 5.19 28.16 32.80
C THR A 419 4.49 26.87 32.33
N ASN A 420 4.03 26.03 33.26
CA ASN A 420 3.30 24.78 32.95
C ASN A 420 1.90 25.01 32.37
N TYR A 421 1.40 26.24 32.42
CA TYR A 421 0.11 26.63 31.83
C TYR A 421 0.29 27.46 30.57
N ILE A 422 1.22 28.43 30.61
CA ILE A 422 1.45 29.37 29.51
C ILE A 422 1.97 28.64 28.27
N LEU A 423 2.98 27.76 28.40
CA LEU A 423 3.56 27.10 27.23
C LEU A 423 2.56 26.19 26.49
N PRO A 424 1.81 25.30 27.17
CA PRO A 424 0.75 24.54 26.50
C PRO A 424 -0.34 25.42 25.88
N LEU A 425 -0.73 26.53 26.53
CA LEU A 425 -1.75 27.43 25.99
C LEU A 425 -1.27 28.14 24.72
N ILE A 426 -0.01 28.59 24.68
CA ILE A 426 0.60 29.16 23.48
C ILE A 426 0.59 28.13 22.35
N LEU A 427 0.97 26.88 22.62
CA LEU A 427 0.95 25.84 21.59
C LEU A 427 -0.46 25.52 21.09
N ILE A 428 -1.46 25.54 21.96
CA ILE A 428 -2.88 25.42 21.54
C ILE A 428 -3.24 26.58 20.62
N MET A 429 -2.87 27.81 20.95
CA MET A 429 -3.16 28.98 20.11
C MET A 429 -2.46 28.89 18.75
N VAL A 430 -1.18 28.51 18.73
CA VAL A 430 -0.41 28.31 17.48
C VAL A 430 -1.06 27.21 16.64
N ALA A 431 -1.39 26.06 17.23
CA ALA A 431 -2.01 24.93 16.52
C ALA A 431 -3.39 25.28 15.95
N LEU A 432 -4.24 25.97 16.72
CA LEU A 432 -5.56 26.41 16.26
C LEU A 432 -5.47 27.47 15.17
N SER A 433 -4.56 28.45 15.32
CA SER A 433 -4.32 29.47 14.29
C SER A 433 -3.83 28.82 13.00
N SER A 434 -2.87 27.89 13.12
CA SER A 434 -2.33 27.12 12.00
C SER A 434 -3.42 26.34 11.27
N THR A 435 -4.29 25.66 12.03
CA THR A 435 -5.42 24.91 11.47
C THR A 435 -6.40 25.84 10.75
N ALA A 436 -6.76 26.97 11.36
CA ALA A 436 -7.69 27.93 10.78
C ALA A 436 -7.15 28.53 9.47
N THR A 437 -5.87 28.92 9.44
CA THR A 437 -5.19 29.41 8.24
C THR A 437 -5.21 28.34 7.14
N TYR A 438 -4.74 27.13 7.43
CA TYR A 438 -4.69 26.04 6.46
C TYR A 438 -6.06 25.72 5.85
N LEU A 439 -7.09 25.61 6.68
CA LEU A 439 -8.45 25.33 6.22
C LEU A 439 -9.01 26.49 5.37
N THR A 440 -8.77 27.74 5.77
CA THR A 440 -9.26 28.91 5.02
C THR A 440 -8.55 29.03 3.67
N ASP A 441 -7.25 28.76 3.62
CA ASP A 441 -6.47 28.81 2.38
C ASP A 441 -6.95 27.76 1.39
N ILE A 442 -7.20 26.52 1.84
CA ILE A 442 -7.79 25.48 0.98
C ILE A 442 -9.20 25.85 0.53
N ASP A 443 -10.05 26.36 1.43
CA ASP A 443 -11.41 26.78 1.07
C ASP A 443 -11.39 27.85 -0.02
N HIS A 444 -10.49 28.83 0.09
CA HIS A 444 -10.31 29.88 -0.92
C HIS A 444 -9.89 29.30 -2.27
N ILE A 445 -8.90 28.39 -2.28
CA ILE A 445 -8.40 27.78 -3.52
C ILE A 445 -9.48 26.93 -4.21
N LEU A 446 -10.38 26.30 -3.45
CA LEU A 446 -11.48 25.49 -4.01
C LEU A 446 -12.60 26.34 -4.62
N MET A 447 -12.69 27.63 -4.27
CA MET A 447 -13.77 28.56 -4.67
C MET A 447 -13.37 29.57 -5.74
N ASP A 448 -12.07 29.79 -5.97
CA ASP A 448 -11.55 30.75 -6.96
C ASP A 448 -11.10 30.05 -8.27
N GLU A 449 -11.93 30.15 -9.31
CA GLU A 449 -11.69 29.54 -10.64
C GLU A 449 -10.62 30.26 -11.48
N ASP A 450 -10.20 31.48 -11.13
CA ASP A 450 -9.19 32.23 -11.89
C ASP A 450 -7.76 31.90 -11.41
N GLN A 451 -7.57 31.64 -10.11
CA GLN A 451 -6.31 31.11 -9.57
C GLN A 451 -6.01 29.68 -10.06
N HIS A 452 -7.05 28.93 -10.44
CA HIS A 452 -7.01 27.55 -10.94
C HIS A 452 -6.19 27.38 -12.24
N MET A 453 -6.38 28.25 -13.23
CA MET A 453 -5.69 28.13 -14.53
C MET A 453 -4.19 28.44 -14.43
N ALA A 454 -3.79 29.29 -13.47
CA ALA A 454 -2.38 29.56 -13.19
C ALA A 454 -1.70 28.33 -12.56
N LEU A 455 -2.35 27.66 -11.60
CA LEU A 455 -1.78 26.53 -10.85
C LEU A 455 -1.67 25.23 -11.65
N ILE A 456 -2.55 24.99 -12.63
CA ILE A 456 -2.45 23.79 -13.51
C ILE A 456 -1.35 23.96 -14.56
N SER A 457 -0.93 25.19 -14.84
CA SER A 457 0.12 25.51 -15.81
C SER A 457 1.55 25.51 -15.24
N GLU A 458 1.70 25.47 -13.92
CA GLU A 458 3.01 25.40 -13.26
C GLU A 458 3.45 23.92 -13.14
N GLU A 459 4.66 23.63 -13.63
CA GLU A 459 5.30 22.34 -13.35
C GLU A 459 5.57 22.22 -11.85
N ASP A 460 4.90 21.26 -11.22
CA ASP A 460 5.04 21.01 -9.80
C ASP A 460 6.32 20.21 -9.52
N PHE A 461 7.36 20.92 -9.07
CA PHE A 461 8.61 20.33 -8.64
C PHE A 461 8.60 19.89 -7.16
N THR A 462 7.47 19.96 -6.46
CA THR A 462 7.39 19.56 -5.05
C THR A 462 7.25 18.03 -4.92
N PRO A 463 8.12 17.36 -4.16
CA PRO A 463 8.13 15.90 -4.14
C PRO A 463 6.96 15.35 -3.31
N PHE A 464 5.98 14.76 -4.00
CA PHE A 464 5.01 13.76 -3.49
C PHE A 464 4.25 14.13 -2.21
N ASN A 465 3.71 15.35 -2.16
CA ASN A 465 2.72 15.75 -1.16
C ASN A 465 1.42 16.11 -1.87
N VAL A 466 0.27 15.63 -1.38
CA VAL A 466 -1.01 16.13 -1.88
C VAL A 466 -1.06 17.62 -1.57
N ASN A 467 -1.06 18.41 -2.62
CA ASN A 467 -1.07 19.86 -2.53
C ASN A 467 -2.40 20.42 -3.04
N ALA A 468 -2.49 21.74 -3.08
CA ALA A 468 -3.73 22.39 -3.48
C ALA A 468 -4.10 22.12 -4.95
N SER A 469 -3.13 21.97 -5.86
CA SER A 469 -3.41 21.68 -7.28
C SER A 469 -3.97 20.27 -7.46
N ASP A 470 -3.48 19.27 -6.71
CA ASP A 470 -4.04 17.91 -6.72
C ASP A 470 -5.50 17.87 -6.26
N LEU A 471 -5.83 18.57 -5.16
CA LEU A 471 -7.20 18.64 -4.64
C LEU A 471 -8.16 19.25 -5.67
N VAL A 472 -7.73 20.33 -6.32
CA VAL A 472 -8.51 21.03 -7.35
C VAL A 472 -8.64 20.18 -8.61
N ARG A 473 -7.56 19.56 -9.10
CA ARG A 473 -7.60 18.65 -10.26
C ARG A 473 -8.55 17.48 -10.02
N ASN A 474 -8.57 16.93 -8.81
CA ASN A 474 -9.51 15.87 -8.45
C ASN A 474 -10.96 16.34 -8.53
N LYS A 475 -11.28 17.53 -7.98
CA LYS A 475 -12.63 18.14 -8.08
C LYS A 475 -13.16 18.15 -9.50
N TYR A 476 -12.41 18.72 -10.44
CA TYR A 476 -12.84 18.83 -11.83
C TYR A 476 -12.89 17.48 -12.55
N THR A 477 -11.98 16.57 -12.23
CA THR A 477 -12.00 15.20 -12.79
C THR A 477 -13.26 14.46 -12.35
N VAL A 478 -13.63 14.56 -11.07
CA VAL A 478 -14.85 13.95 -10.52
C VAL A 478 -16.10 14.58 -11.13
N GLU A 479 -16.17 15.90 -11.22
CA GLU A 479 -17.31 16.59 -11.83
C GLU A 479 -17.49 16.19 -13.30
N SER A 480 -16.40 16.21 -14.06
CA SER A 480 -16.36 15.79 -15.47
C SER A 480 -16.81 14.34 -15.64
N LEU A 481 -16.33 13.43 -14.77
CA LEU A 481 -16.71 12.02 -14.79
C LEU A 481 -18.19 11.82 -14.45
N ASN A 482 -18.71 12.56 -13.47
CA ASN A 482 -20.13 12.50 -13.09
C ASN A 482 -21.02 12.97 -14.25
N GLN A 483 -20.66 14.08 -14.92
CA GLN A 483 -21.38 14.58 -16.09
C GLN A 483 -21.32 13.58 -17.25
N ALA A 484 -20.12 13.06 -17.57
CA ALA A 484 -19.93 12.08 -18.64
C ALA A 484 -20.75 10.81 -18.42
N THR A 485 -20.72 10.24 -17.21
CA THR A 485 -21.47 9.02 -16.88
C THR A 485 -22.98 9.26 -16.88
N GLN A 486 -23.47 10.38 -16.35
CA GLN A 486 -24.89 10.74 -16.41
C GLN A 486 -25.37 10.94 -17.85
N TRP A 487 -24.57 11.61 -18.69
CA TRP A 487 -24.88 11.78 -20.10
C TRP A 487 -24.92 10.44 -20.83
N LEU A 488 -23.96 9.55 -20.60
CA LEU A 488 -23.92 8.23 -21.22
C LEU A 488 -25.16 7.39 -20.89
N MET A 489 -25.64 7.43 -19.64
CA MET A 489 -26.87 6.76 -19.22
C MET A 489 -28.11 7.28 -19.96
N GLN A 490 -28.12 8.55 -20.35
CA GLN A 490 -29.21 9.16 -21.12
C GLN A 490 -29.06 8.90 -22.62
N TYR A 491 -27.83 8.94 -23.13
CA TYR A 491 -27.49 8.74 -24.54
C TYR A 491 -27.71 7.30 -24.99
N ASP A 492 -27.25 6.32 -24.19
CA ASP A 492 -27.49 4.90 -24.41
C ASP A 492 -28.22 4.29 -23.18
N PRO A 493 -29.56 4.23 -23.17
CA PRO A 493 -30.31 3.61 -22.09
C PRO A 493 -29.99 2.11 -21.88
N ASP A 494 -29.37 1.45 -22.86
CA ASP A 494 -28.92 0.06 -22.79
C ASP A 494 -27.46 -0.08 -22.33
N TYR A 495 -26.84 0.99 -21.81
CA TYR A 495 -25.43 1.02 -21.37
C TYR A 495 -25.05 -0.14 -20.43
N SER A 496 -25.99 -0.61 -19.61
CA SER A 496 -25.77 -1.72 -18.66
C SER A 496 -25.44 -3.06 -19.34
N ASN A 497 -25.81 -3.23 -20.62
CA ASN A 497 -25.49 -4.40 -21.44
C ASN A 497 -24.27 -4.16 -22.36
N ARG A 498 -23.66 -2.98 -22.32
CA ARG A 498 -22.48 -2.61 -23.11
C ARG A 498 -21.20 -2.97 -22.36
N LYS A 499 -20.13 -3.24 -23.11
CA LYS A 499 -18.78 -3.35 -22.55
C LYS A 499 -18.18 -1.95 -22.44
N ILE A 500 -18.07 -1.44 -21.23
CA ILE A 500 -17.53 -0.10 -20.97
C ILE A 500 -16.19 -0.24 -20.26
N ARG A 501 -15.23 0.62 -20.58
CA ARG A 501 -13.94 0.67 -19.89
C ARG A 501 -13.52 2.11 -19.61
N SER A 502 -12.62 2.30 -18.65
CA SER A 502 -12.16 3.64 -18.28
C SER A 502 -10.78 3.60 -17.63
N ASN A 503 -9.93 4.60 -17.85
CA ASN A 503 -8.74 4.83 -17.02
C ASN A 503 -9.08 5.42 -15.63
N LEU A 504 -10.35 5.78 -15.40
CA LEU A 504 -10.93 6.21 -14.13
C LEU A 504 -11.91 5.15 -13.58
N TRP A 505 -11.67 3.87 -13.86
CA TRP A 505 -12.68 2.82 -13.68
C TRP A 505 -13.31 2.70 -12.30
N PRO A 506 -12.65 2.91 -11.13
CA PRO A 506 -13.36 2.80 -9.86
C PRO A 506 -14.47 3.85 -9.73
N GLY A 507 -14.22 5.07 -10.23
CA GLY A 507 -15.23 6.13 -10.29
C GLY A 507 -16.33 5.82 -11.30
N ALA A 508 -15.97 5.29 -12.48
CA ALA A 508 -16.95 4.90 -13.49
C ALA A 508 -17.86 3.74 -13.01
N VAL A 509 -17.30 2.74 -12.32
CA VAL A 509 -18.02 1.64 -11.66
C VAL A 509 -19.00 2.19 -10.64
N TRP A 510 -18.56 3.13 -9.80
CA TRP A 510 -19.40 3.74 -8.78
C TRP A 510 -20.57 4.52 -9.39
N ASN A 511 -20.32 5.33 -10.42
CA ASN A 511 -21.33 6.19 -11.04
C ASN A 511 -22.33 5.41 -11.90
N LEU A 512 -21.84 4.51 -12.76
CA LEU A 512 -22.69 3.72 -13.66
C LEU A 512 -23.36 2.53 -12.97
N ARG A 513 -22.90 2.17 -11.76
CA ARG A 513 -23.37 1.01 -10.98
C ARG A 513 -23.29 -0.31 -11.76
N MET A 514 -22.21 -0.49 -12.51
CA MET A 514 -21.95 -1.69 -13.31
C MET A 514 -20.54 -2.24 -13.08
N PHE A 515 -20.34 -3.50 -13.44
CA PHE A 515 -19.02 -4.11 -13.44
C PHE A 515 -18.16 -3.51 -14.56
N MET A 516 -16.89 -3.25 -14.27
CA MET A 516 -15.89 -2.83 -15.24
C MET A 516 -14.58 -3.54 -14.93
N ASP A 517 -13.93 -4.09 -15.95
CA ASP A 517 -12.58 -4.63 -15.79
C ASP A 517 -11.58 -3.50 -15.55
N MET A 518 -10.58 -3.75 -14.69
CA MET A 518 -9.45 -2.83 -14.49
C MET A 518 -8.79 -2.49 -15.83
N GLN A 519 -8.59 -1.21 -16.13
CA GLN A 519 -7.80 -0.80 -17.29
C GLN A 519 -6.31 -0.96 -16.95
N PRO A 520 -5.53 -1.75 -17.73
CA PRO A 520 -4.09 -1.81 -17.53
C PRO A 520 -3.46 -0.42 -17.68
N THR A 521 -2.48 -0.10 -16.84
CA THR A 521 -1.69 1.12 -17.02
C THR A 521 -0.85 0.98 -18.28
N VAL A 522 -1.28 1.63 -19.36
CA VAL A 522 -0.62 1.59 -20.66
C VAL A 522 -0.08 2.96 -21.00
N ASN A 523 1.17 3.02 -21.45
CA ASN A 523 1.90 4.28 -21.60
C ASN A 523 1.75 4.91 -22.99
N THR A 524 1.03 4.27 -23.91
CA THR A 524 0.88 4.77 -25.29
C THR A 524 -0.55 4.60 -25.81
N THR A 525 -1.00 5.57 -26.59
CA THR A 525 -2.27 5.54 -27.32
C THR A 525 -2.44 4.26 -28.15
N ARG A 526 -1.34 3.74 -28.71
CA ARG A 526 -1.33 2.49 -29.50
C ARG A 526 -1.68 1.26 -28.66
N LEU A 527 -1.13 1.15 -27.44
CA LEU A 527 -1.45 0.07 -26.50
C LEU A 527 -2.88 0.19 -26.00
N THR A 528 -3.34 1.39 -25.68
CA THR A 528 -4.75 1.63 -25.30
C THR A 528 -5.69 1.18 -26.40
N ALA A 529 -5.46 1.59 -27.65
CA ALA A 529 -6.27 1.17 -28.80
C ALA A 529 -6.28 -0.35 -28.97
N HIS A 530 -5.12 -0.99 -28.80
CA HIS A 530 -4.99 -2.44 -28.86
C HIS A 530 -5.85 -3.14 -27.80
N GLU A 531 -5.73 -2.72 -26.53
CA GLU A 531 -6.48 -3.31 -25.41
C GLU A 531 -7.99 -3.11 -25.52
N LEU A 532 -8.43 -1.95 -26.00
CA LEU A 532 -9.86 -1.68 -26.23
C LEU A 532 -10.42 -2.58 -27.34
N ALA A 533 -9.72 -2.69 -28.47
CA ALA A 533 -10.13 -3.53 -29.60
C ALA A 533 -10.13 -5.03 -29.24
N LYS A 534 -9.07 -5.50 -28.57
CA LYS A 534 -8.89 -6.87 -28.10
C LYS A 534 -10.05 -7.38 -27.24
N ASN A 535 -10.50 -6.53 -26.32
CA ASN A 535 -11.59 -6.81 -25.39
C ASN A 535 -12.98 -6.42 -25.94
N ASP A 536 -13.04 -5.91 -27.18
CA ASP A 536 -14.28 -5.54 -27.87
C ASP A 536 -15.10 -4.51 -27.06
N ILE A 537 -14.43 -3.49 -26.53
CA ILE A 537 -15.05 -2.44 -25.72
C ILE A 537 -15.98 -1.57 -26.59
N ASP A 538 -17.19 -1.27 -26.12
CA ASP A 538 -18.15 -0.41 -26.84
C ASP A 538 -17.89 1.08 -26.58
N TYR A 539 -17.63 1.41 -25.32
CA TYR A 539 -17.38 2.78 -24.85
C TYR A 539 -16.13 2.84 -23.97
N TYR A 540 -15.28 3.83 -24.22
CA TYR A 540 -14.12 4.12 -23.39
C TYR A 540 -14.22 5.52 -22.78
N ILE A 541 -14.08 5.63 -21.46
CA ILE A 541 -14.12 6.91 -20.74
C ILE A 541 -12.71 7.25 -20.28
N SER A 542 -12.14 8.34 -20.77
CA SER A 542 -10.75 8.71 -20.50
C SER A 542 -10.62 10.12 -19.94
N SER A 543 -9.73 10.32 -18.97
CA SER A 543 -9.20 11.66 -18.62
C SER A 543 -8.09 12.15 -19.56
N GLU A 544 -7.62 11.29 -20.45
CA GLU A 544 -6.58 11.60 -21.43
C GLU A 544 -7.19 11.90 -22.80
N SER A 545 -6.59 12.87 -23.49
CA SER A 545 -6.90 13.13 -24.90
C SER A 545 -6.19 12.11 -25.77
N LEU A 546 -6.96 11.25 -26.43
CA LEU A 546 -6.47 10.14 -27.24
C LEU A 546 -6.93 10.32 -28.67
N ASN A 547 -6.03 10.10 -29.60
CA ASN A 547 -6.34 10.05 -31.02
C ASN A 547 -6.31 8.58 -31.48
N ILE A 548 -7.47 7.93 -31.49
CA ILE A 548 -7.64 6.52 -31.86
C ILE A 548 -8.69 6.44 -32.96
N ASP A 549 -8.28 6.06 -34.18
CA ASP A 549 -9.21 6.03 -35.33
C ASP A 549 -10.41 5.10 -35.12
N SER A 550 -10.19 3.95 -34.47
CA SER A 550 -11.23 2.96 -34.15
C SER A 550 -12.09 3.31 -32.93
N TYR A 551 -11.74 4.39 -32.22
CA TYR A 551 -12.50 4.94 -31.09
C TYR A 551 -12.50 6.47 -31.19
N PRO A 552 -13.24 7.07 -32.15
CA PRO A 552 -13.36 8.52 -32.23
C PRO A 552 -14.01 9.10 -30.96
N PRO A 553 -13.66 10.35 -30.58
CA PRO A 553 -14.32 11.02 -29.47
C PRO A 553 -15.80 11.24 -29.81
N LEU A 554 -16.67 10.82 -28.89
CA LEU A 554 -18.11 10.95 -28.98
C LEU A 554 -18.60 12.24 -28.32
N GLU A 555 -18.14 12.52 -27.10
CA GLU A 555 -18.52 13.72 -26.33
C GLU A 555 -17.44 14.03 -25.27
N GLN A 556 -17.27 15.31 -24.91
CA GLN A 556 -16.26 15.76 -23.95
C GLN A 556 -16.87 16.64 -22.84
N PHE A 557 -16.53 16.32 -21.60
CA PHE A 557 -16.92 17.05 -20.38
C PHE A 557 -15.65 17.44 -19.64
N GLY A 558 -15.24 18.71 -19.73
CA GLY A 558 -14.01 19.18 -19.10
C GLY A 558 -12.79 18.33 -19.48
N MET A 559 -12.21 17.64 -18.50
CA MET A 559 -11.04 16.78 -18.70
C MET A 559 -11.39 15.34 -19.12
N VAL A 560 -12.67 14.95 -19.12
CA VAL A 560 -13.10 13.57 -19.42
C VAL A 560 -13.75 13.51 -20.80
N THR A 561 -13.29 12.58 -21.62
CA THR A 561 -13.83 12.33 -22.96
C THR A 561 -14.39 10.91 -23.04
N ILE A 562 -15.57 10.77 -23.65
CA ILE A 562 -16.16 9.47 -23.99
C ILE A 562 -15.80 9.18 -25.44
N TYR A 563 -15.26 7.98 -25.70
CA TYR A 563 -14.96 7.47 -27.02
C TYR A 563 -15.88 6.29 -27.33
N GLN A 564 -16.30 6.17 -28.59
CA GLN A 564 -17.19 5.11 -29.03
C GLN A 564 -16.50 4.25 -30.10
N LYS A 565 -16.62 2.92 -29.98
CA LYS A 565 -16.10 1.98 -30.96
C LYS A 565 -16.68 2.26 -32.35
N ASP A 566 -15.80 2.33 -33.35
CA ASP A 566 -16.14 2.28 -34.78
C ASP A 566 -15.76 0.90 -35.34
N PRO A 567 -16.73 -0.02 -35.51
CA PRO A 567 -16.46 -1.37 -35.99
C PRO A 567 -15.82 -1.42 -37.38
N SER A 568 -16.02 -0.39 -38.21
CA SER A 568 -15.50 -0.36 -39.58
C SER A 568 -13.99 -0.16 -39.65
N LYS A 569 -13.38 0.30 -38.55
CA LYS A 569 -11.95 0.62 -38.44
C LYS A 569 -11.18 -0.33 -37.53
N LEU A 570 -11.82 -1.41 -37.06
CA LEU A 570 -11.14 -2.42 -36.26
C LEU A 570 -10.31 -3.35 -37.14
N GLU A 571 -9.06 -3.54 -36.74
CA GLU A 571 -8.18 -4.51 -37.38
C GLU A 571 -8.61 -5.93 -37.01
N ASN A 572 -8.82 -6.79 -38.00
CA ASN A 572 -9.07 -8.20 -37.76
C ASN A 572 -7.75 -8.93 -37.50
N LYS A 573 -7.43 -9.14 -36.22
CA LYS A 573 -6.21 -9.83 -35.78
C LYS A 573 -6.51 -11.24 -35.30
N THR A 574 -5.55 -12.13 -35.53
CA THR A 574 -5.56 -13.48 -34.96
C THR A 574 -5.66 -13.41 -33.43
N ARG A 575 -6.60 -14.16 -32.86
CA ARG A 575 -6.76 -14.29 -31.41
C ARG A 575 -5.97 -15.50 -30.94
N MET A 576 -5.12 -15.32 -29.95
CA MET A 576 -4.31 -16.39 -29.33
C MET A 576 -4.78 -16.56 -27.89
N LEU A 577 -4.87 -17.77 -27.37
CA LEU A 577 -5.20 -17.98 -25.96
C LEU A 577 -3.92 -18.14 -25.14
N TYR A 578 -3.81 -17.41 -24.04
CA TYR A 578 -2.71 -17.57 -23.08
C TYR A 578 -3.18 -18.28 -21.81
N ILE A 579 -2.50 -19.37 -21.45
CA ILE A 579 -2.74 -20.13 -20.22
C ILE A 579 -1.46 -20.09 -19.38
N GLY A 580 -1.52 -19.41 -18.23
CA GLY A 580 -0.38 -19.27 -17.33
C GLY A 580 -0.36 -17.95 -16.55
N GLN A 581 0.81 -17.57 -16.06
CA GLN A 581 1.04 -16.31 -15.33
C GLN A 581 2.33 -15.59 -15.76
N ASN A 582 2.29 -14.25 -15.71
CA ASN A 582 3.37 -13.25 -15.91
C ASN A 582 3.59 -12.76 -17.35
N TRP A 583 3.25 -13.53 -18.39
CA TRP A 583 3.37 -13.03 -19.78
C TRP A 583 2.37 -11.92 -20.11
N GLN A 584 1.24 -11.85 -19.41
CA GLN A 584 0.22 -10.82 -19.63
C GLN A 584 0.73 -9.38 -19.49
N ASN A 585 1.91 -9.20 -18.87
CA ASN A 585 2.51 -7.90 -18.65
C ASN A 585 3.27 -7.35 -19.85
N TYR A 586 3.67 -8.19 -20.82
CA TYR A 586 4.56 -7.77 -21.91
C TYR A 586 4.41 -8.53 -23.24
N ILE A 587 3.69 -9.67 -23.29
CA ILE A 587 3.65 -10.50 -24.49
C ILE A 587 3.03 -9.79 -25.69
N ASP A 588 2.01 -8.93 -25.50
CA ASP A 588 1.42 -8.16 -26.61
C ASP A 588 2.47 -7.25 -27.27
N GLU A 589 3.39 -6.66 -26.48
CA GLU A 589 4.49 -5.83 -26.97
C GLU A 589 5.54 -6.66 -27.73
N VAL A 590 5.92 -7.82 -27.18
CA VAL A 590 6.84 -8.75 -27.85
C VAL A 590 6.28 -9.24 -29.18
N LEU A 591 4.96 -9.45 -29.28
CA LEU A 591 4.27 -9.81 -30.52
C LEU A 591 3.96 -8.60 -31.42
N GLY A 592 4.47 -7.40 -31.06
CA GLY A 592 4.34 -6.19 -31.86
C GLY A 592 2.91 -5.67 -32.02
N LEU A 593 2.00 -6.07 -31.13
CA LEU A 593 0.56 -5.78 -31.18
C LEU A 593 -0.14 -6.29 -32.45
N LYS A 594 0.47 -7.26 -33.15
CA LYS A 594 -0.07 -7.84 -34.40
C LYS A 594 -1.21 -8.84 -34.15
N THR A 595 -1.34 -9.36 -32.93
CA THR A 595 -2.30 -10.39 -32.53
C THR A 595 -3.00 -10.01 -31.24
N TYR A 596 -4.18 -10.57 -30.98
CA TYR A 596 -4.91 -10.38 -29.72
C TYR A 596 -4.66 -11.56 -28.78
N VAL A 597 -3.83 -11.39 -27.75
CA VAL A 597 -3.54 -12.43 -26.76
C VAL A 597 -4.59 -12.43 -25.64
N ILE A 598 -5.51 -13.37 -25.66
CA ILE A 598 -6.61 -13.45 -24.71
C ILE A 598 -6.12 -14.06 -23.38
N TYR A 599 -6.32 -13.29 -22.31
CA TYR A 599 -5.98 -13.69 -20.95
C TYR A 599 -7.23 -14.15 -20.21
N GLU A 600 -7.27 -15.41 -19.79
CA GLU A 600 -8.38 -15.94 -18.99
C GLU A 600 -8.25 -15.63 -17.51
N ASN A 601 -7.03 -15.34 -17.05
CA ASN A 601 -6.76 -14.81 -15.72
C ASN A 601 -6.39 -13.33 -15.81
N LYS A 602 -7.28 -12.45 -15.35
CA LYS A 602 -7.11 -10.99 -15.40
C LYS A 602 -6.38 -10.40 -14.17
N GLY A 603 -5.43 -11.12 -13.58
CA GLY A 603 -4.55 -10.58 -12.53
C GLY A 603 -5.17 -10.54 -11.12
N HIS A 604 -4.54 -9.75 -10.24
CA HIS A 604 -4.46 -9.87 -8.76
C HIS A 604 -5.75 -10.00 -7.92
N ALA A 605 -6.94 -10.06 -8.50
CA ALA A 605 -8.19 -10.29 -7.77
C ALA A 605 -9.17 -11.12 -8.61
N ILE A 606 -9.12 -12.44 -8.39
CA ILE A 606 -10.02 -13.53 -8.79
C ILE A 606 -11.33 -13.10 -9.47
N ARG A 607 -11.26 -12.95 -10.78
CA ARG A 607 -12.38 -13.18 -11.71
C ARG A 607 -11.79 -13.65 -13.04
N GLY A 608 -11.49 -14.94 -13.11
CA GLY A 608 -10.94 -15.60 -14.28
C GLY A 608 -11.17 -17.10 -14.20
N LYS A 609 -11.11 -17.77 -15.35
CA LYS A 609 -11.12 -19.25 -15.39
C LYS A 609 -9.85 -19.77 -14.70
N SER A 610 -9.91 -21.00 -14.19
CA SER A 610 -8.74 -21.72 -13.67
C SER A 610 -7.56 -21.57 -14.65
N THR A 611 -6.36 -21.25 -14.16
CA THR A 611 -5.15 -21.26 -15.01
C THR A 611 -4.61 -22.67 -15.26
N GLU A 612 -5.26 -23.67 -14.69
CA GLU A 612 -4.98 -25.08 -14.90
C GLU A 612 -5.39 -25.51 -16.31
N ILE A 613 -4.48 -26.15 -17.03
CA ILE A 613 -4.65 -26.57 -18.42
C ILE A 613 -5.87 -27.50 -18.56
N ASP A 614 -5.95 -28.50 -17.70
CA ASP A 614 -7.01 -29.52 -17.61
C ASP A 614 -8.35 -28.98 -17.06
N SER A 615 -8.48 -27.67 -16.88
CA SER A 615 -9.80 -27.02 -16.70
C SER A 615 -10.49 -26.65 -18.02
N HIS A 616 -9.81 -26.84 -19.15
CA HIS A 616 -10.31 -26.56 -20.50
C HIS A 616 -10.83 -27.83 -21.17
N SER A 617 -11.74 -27.64 -22.12
CA SER A 617 -12.15 -28.67 -23.07
C SER A 617 -11.41 -28.50 -24.40
N LEU A 618 -11.31 -29.58 -25.17
CA LEU A 618 -10.70 -29.54 -26.50
C LEU A 618 -11.43 -28.56 -27.43
N GLU A 619 -12.76 -28.51 -27.36
CA GLU A 619 -13.57 -27.60 -28.16
C GLU A 619 -13.29 -26.12 -27.84
N GLU A 620 -12.93 -25.79 -26.59
CA GLU A 620 -12.53 -24.43 -26.21
C GLU A 620 -11.17 -24.08 -26.80
N LEU A 621 -10.17 -24.98 -26.67
CA LEU A 621 -8.83 -24.73 -27.21
C LEU A 621 -8.86 -24.58 -28.74
N GLN A 622 -9.67 -25.38 -29.43
CA GLN A 622 -9.83 -25.35 -30.89
C GLN A 622 -10.44 -24.04 -31.44
N GLN A 623 -11.01 -23.17 -30.59
CA GLN A 623 -11.45 -21.84 -31.01
C GLN A 623 -10.26 -20.91 -31.34
N TYR A 624 -9.06 -21.27 -30.88
CA TYR A 624 -7.85 -20.49 -31.04
C TYR A 624 -6.85 -21.23 -31.94
N PRO A 625 -6.29 -20.57 -32.96
CA PRO A 625 -5.21 -21.17 -33.75
C PRO A 625 -3.88 -21.31 -32.99
N TYR A 626 -3.70 -20.57 -31.91
CA TYR A 626 -2.51 -20.59 -31.07
C TYR A 626 -2.87 -20.64 -29.58
N ILE A 627 -2.20 -21.52 -28.85
CA ILE A 627 -2.17 -21.56 -27.38
C ILE A 627 -0.75 -21.19 -26.92
N LEU A 628 -0.64 -20.22 -26.02
CA LEU A 628 0.61 -19.75 -25.42
C LEU A 628 0.68 -20.25 -23.97
N LEU A 629 1.76 -20.94 -23.61
CA LEU A 629 1.99 -21.51 -22.28
C LEU A 629 3.25 -20.95 -21.64
N TYR A 630 3.09 -20.33 -20.46
CA TYR A 630 4.21 -19.90 -19.60
C TYR A 630 3.79 -19.84 -18.14
N ASN A 631 4.56 -20.46 -17.24
CA ASN A 631 4.22 -20.57 -15.82
C ASN A 631 2.78 -21.09 -15.59
N PHE A 632 2.50 -22.24 -16.22
CA PHE A 632 1.18 -22.87 -16.26
C PHE A 632 1.03 -23.93 -15.16
N LYS A 633 -0.22 -24.32 -14.90
CA LYS A 633 -0.59 -25.28 -13.83
C LYS A 633 -1.46 -26.40 -14.40
N TRP A 634 -1.63 -27.48 -13.66
CA TRP A 634 -2.52 -28.60 -13.99
C TRP A 634 -3.03 -29.23 -12.69
N ARG A 635 -4.20 -29.87 -12.69
CA ARG A 635 -4.62 -30.71 -11.53
C ARG A 635 -4.08 -32.11 -11.68
N ASP A 636 -4.14 -32.64 -12.90
CA ASP A 636 -3.56 -33.91 -13.30
C ASP A 636 -2.67 -33.72 -14.54
N GLN A 637 -1.41 -34.17 -14.46
CA GLN A 637 -0.42 -33.90 -15.51
C GLN A 637 -0.74 -34.68 -16.78
N GLU A 638 -1.11 -35.94 -16.65
CA GLU A 638 -1.40 -36.83 -17.78
C GLU A 638 -2.60 -36.30 -18.57
N THR A 639 -3.68 -35.93 -17.87
CA THR A 639 -4.88 -35.32 -18.49
C THR A 639 -4.55 -34.01 -19.21
N ALA A 640 -3.69 -33.16 -18.63
CA ALA A 640 -3.28 -31.91 -19.26
C ALA A 640 -2.44 -32.14 -20.52
N GLU A 641 -1.50 -33.10 -20.48
CA GLU A 641 -0.68 -33.47 -21.64
C GLU A 641 -1.52 -34.09 -22.76
N GLU A 642 -2.45 -34.99 -22.44
CA GLU A 642 -3.40 -35.58 -23.40
C GLU A 642 -4.22 -34.49 -24.11
N LEU A 643 -4.81 -33.56 -23.36
CA LEU A 643 -5.61 -32.46 -23.92
C LEU A 643 -4.79 -31.58 -24.89
N LEU A 644 -3.56 -31.22 -24.51
CA LEU A 644 -2.68 -30.42 -25.36
C LEU A 644 -2.27 -31.19 -26.62
N MET A 645 -1.96 -32.48 -26.49
CA MET A 645 -1.61 -33.33 -27.63
C MET A 645 -2.77 -33.46 -28.62
N GLU A 646 -3.99 -33.71 -28.13
CA GLU A 646 -5.20 -33.74 -28.98
C GLU A 646 -5.42 -32.41 -29.72
N TYR A 647 -5.21 -31.28 -29.04
CA TYR A 647 -5.29 -29.95 -29.64
C TYR A 647 -4.26 -29.79 -30.78
N VAL A 648 -2.99 -30.13 -30.54
CA VAL A 648 -1.95 -30.02 -31.58
C VAL A 648 -2.20 -30.98 -32.73
N GLU A 649 -2.57 -32.23 -32.46
CA GLU A 649 -2.89 -33.22 -33.49
C GLU A 649 -4.04 -32.80 -34.40
N SER A 650 -5.03 -32.09 -33.83
CA SER A 650 -6.17 -31.53 -34.56
C SER A 650 -5.82 -30.37 -35.50
N GLY A 651 -4.62 -29.78 -35.37
CA GLY A 651 -4.11 -28.70 -36.23
C GLY A 651 -3.71 -27.43 -35.49
N GLY A 652 -3.80 -27.41 -34.16
CA GLY A 652 -3.43 -26.27 -33.33
C GLY A 652 -1.92 -26.00 -33.31
N THR A 653 -1.55 -24.75 -33.07
CA THR A 653 -0.16 -24.38 -32.73
C THR A 653 -0.03 -24.14 -31.23
N LEU A 654 0.93 -24.79 -30.59
CA LEU A 654 1.25 -24.61 -29.18
C LEU A 654 2.59 -23.88 -29.05
N VAL A 655 2.68 -22.83 -28.24
CA VAL A 655 3.90 -22.07 -27.99
C VAL A 655 4.24 -22.19 -26.51
N ILE A 656 5.40 -22.77 -26.18
CA ILE A 656 5.77 -23.10 -24.80
C ILE A 656 7.08 -22.45 -24.43
N ASP A 657 7.09 -21.75 -23.29
CA ASP A 657 8.29 -21.47 -22.53
C ASP A 657 8.10 -21.96 -21.09
N ALA A 658 8.78 -23.06 -20.74
CA ALA A 658 8.69 -23.70 -19.44
C ALA A 658 9.60 -23.05 -18.39
N SER A 659 10.28 -21.94 -18.70
CA SER A 659 11.22 -21.30 -17.76
C SER A 659 10.53 -20.82 -16.49
N GLY A 660 9.26 -20.41 -16.59
CA GLY A 660 8.43 -20.06 -15.43
C GLY A 660 8.04 -21.25 -14.54
N ASN A 661 8.21 -22.48 -15.03
CA ASN A 661 7.90 -23.73 -14.31
C ASN A 661 9.15 -24.38 -13.69
N LEU A 662 10.33 -23.75 -13.74
CA LEU A 662 11.56 -24.32 -13.17
C LEU A 662 11.72 -24.09 -11.67
N GLU A 663 10.87 -23.26 -11.07
CA GLU A 663 10.96 -22.86 -9.67
C GLU A 663 9.66 -23.19 -8.91
N GLY A 664 9.79 -23.47 -7.61
CA GLY A 664 8.66 -23.85 -6.75
C GLY A 664 8.53 -25.36 -6.51
N THR A 665 7.62 -25.74 -5.61
CA THR A 665 7.40 -27.14 -5.20
C THR A 665 6.25 -27.81 -5.97
N PHE A 666 5.33 -27.02 -6.53
CA PHE A 666 4.17 -27.48 -7.27
C PHE A 666 4.35 -27.13 -8.75
N TYR A 667 4.07 -28.06 -9.66
CA TYR A 667 4.21 -27.90 -11.13
C TYR A 667 5.64 -27.63 -11.62
N ASN A 668 6.63 -28.07 -10.84
CA ASN A 668 8.04 -27.91 -11.18
C ASN A 668 8.41 -28.86 -12.32
N LEU A 669 9.01 -28.31 -13.37
CA LEU A 669 9.43 -29.07 -14.55
C LEU A 669 10.94 -29.34 -14.65
N ASP A 670 11.76 -28.93 -13.68
CA ASP A 670 13.20 -29.15 -13.69
C ASP A 670 13.57 -30.64 -13.50
N ASN A 671 14.29 -31.20 -14.47
CA ASN A 671 14.64 -32.63 -14.58
C ASN A 671 13.42 -33.54 -14.65
N SER A 672 12.34 -33.06 -15.28
CA SER A 672 11.11 -33.82 -15.49
C SER A 672 10.74 -33.89 -16.97
N GLU A 673 9.80 -34.77 -17.30
CA GLU A 673 9.25 -34.91 -18.64
C GLU A 673 7.89 -34.24 -18.72
N PHE A 674 7.65 -33.51 -19.82
CA PHE A 674 6.37 -32.93 -20.20
C PHE A 674 6.23 -32.95 -21.73
N LEU A 675 5.11 -33.45 -22.26
CA LEU A 675 4.87 -33.64 -23.69
C LEU A 675 6.00 -34.41 -24.38
N HIS A 676 6.45 -35.49 -23.76
CA HIS A 676 7.57 -36.32 -24.23
C HIS A 676 8.87 -35.54 -24.49
N THR A 677 9.13 -34.54 -23.65
CA THR A 677 10.32 -33.68 -23.69
C THR A 677 10.86 -33.50 -22.29
N ILE A 678 12.14 -33.83 -22.08
CA ILE A 678 12.83 -33.58 -20.82
C ILE A 678 13.16 -32.09 -20.75
N ILE A 679 12.72 -31.46 -19.66
CA ILE A 679 12.95 -30.05 -19.37
C ILE A 679 13.99 -29.95 -18.26
N THR A 680 15.02 -29.14 -18.48
CA THR A 680 16.13 -28.95 -17.52
C THR A 680 16.47 -27.48 -17.38
N ARG A 681 16.78 -27.04 -16.15
CA ARG A 681 17.33 -25.71 -15.91
C ARG A 681 18.78 -25.66 -16.37
N LYS A 682 19.09 -24.78 -17.32
CA LYS A 682 20.46 -24.51 -17.77
C LYS A 682 20.76 -23.02 -17.83
N SER A 683 22.04 -22.67 -17.65
CA SER A 683 22.53 -21.30 -17.75
C SER A 683 23.34 -21.10 -19.03
N LEU A 684 23.27 -19.89 -19.58
CA LEU A 684 24.04 -19.48 -20.75
C LEU A 684 25.19 -18.55 -20.33
N PRO A 685 26.35 -18.60 -21.01
CA PRO A 685 27.37 -17.56 -20.87
C PRO A 685 26.83 -16.24 -21.45
N GLY A 686 27.39 -15.10 -21.01
CA GLY A 686 26.88 -13.79 -21.41
C GLY A 686 26.86 -13.55 -22.94
N ASN A 687 27.80 -14.12 -23.69
CA ASN A 687 27.81 -14.06 -25.16
C ASN A 687 27.92 -15.49 -25.71
N PRO A 688 26.81 -16.23 -25.82
CA PRO A 688 26.83 -17.58 -26.37
C PRO A 688 27.05 -17.56 -27.88
N LYS A 689 27.56 -18.65 -28.45
CA LYS A 689 27.62 -18.81 -29.91
C LYS A 689 26.20 -19.05 -30.43
N VAL A 690 25.73 -18.18 -31.34
CA VAL A 690 24.38 -18.25 -31.91
C VAL A 690 24.44 -18.82 -33.33
N GLU A 691 23.53 -19.72 -33.67
CA GLU A 691 23.32 -20.20 -35.04
C GLU A 691 21.83 -20.11 -35.40
N PRO A 692 21.46 -19.52 -36.55
CA PRO A 692 22.35 -18.95 -37.59
C PRO A 692 22.98 -17.61 -37.19
N GLU A 693 24.18 -17.31 -37.70
CA GLU A 693 24.94 -16.08 -37.38
C GLU A 693 24.22 -14.77 -37.76
N SER A 694 23.17 -14.85 -38.57
CA SER A 694 22.34 -13.69 -38.95
C SER A 694 21.47 -13.18 -37.81
N VAL A 695 21.23 -13.98 -36.76
CA VAL A 695 20.41 -13.60 -35.60
C VAL A 695 21.25 -12.76 -34.64
N LYS A 696 20.77 -11.55 -34.32
CA LYS A 696 21.40 -10.65 -33.36
C LYS A 696 20.72 -10.76 -32.00
N LEU A 697 21.43 -11.30 -31.03
CA LEU A 697 20.95 -11.43 -29.66
C LEU A 697 21.66 -10.44 -28.73
N SER A 698 20.92 -9.93 -27.75
CA SER A 698 21.48 -9.21 -26.60
C SER A 698 22.31 -10.16 -25.72
N PRO A 699 23.24 -9.63 -24.90
CA PRO A 699 23.98 -10.46 -23.96
C PRO A 699 23.07 -11.12 -22.93
N PHE A 700 23.26 -12.42 -22.72
CA PHE A 700 22.54 -13.26 -21.75
C PHE A 700 23.07 -13.02 -20.32
N LEU A 701 22.89 -11.80 -19.82
CA LEU A 701 23.28 -11.37 -18.47
C LEU A 701 22.12 -10.62 -17.80
N ALA A 702 21.87 -10.93 -16.52
CA ALA A 702 20.98 -10.16 -15.66
C ALA A 702 21.75 -9.69 -14.43
N ASP A 703 21.89 -8.38 -14.23
CA ASP A 703 22.63 -7.76 -13.11
C ASP A 703 24.06 -8.34 -12.88
N GLY A 704 24.74 -8.69 -13.97
CA GLY A 704 26.08 -9.29 -13.94
C GLY A 704 26.12 -10.78 -13.62
N GLN A 705 24.97 -11.44 -13.47
CA GLN A 705 24.85 -12.90 -13.32
C GLN A 705 24.51 -13.59 -14.66
N PRO A 706 24.91 -14.86 -14.84
CA PRO A 706 24.52 -15.65 -16.01
C PRO A 706 23.01 -15.82 -16.13
N TRP A 707 22.47 -15.60 -17.32
CA TRP A 707 21.07 -15.87 -17.62
C TRP A 707 20.77 -17.37 -17.58
N TYR A 708 19.55 -17.75 -17.21
CA TYR A 708 19.12 -19.14 -17.16
C TYR A 708 17.68 -19.29 -17.64
N GLY A 709 17.31 -20.52 -18.00
CA GLY A 709 15.91 -20.91 -18.23
C GLY A 709 15.82 -22.35 -18.71
N ALA A 710 14.69 -22.68 -19.34
CA ALA A 710 14.37 -24.04 -19.75
C ALA A 710 15.17 -24.44 -20.99
N ASN A 711 15.79 -25.62 -20.91
CA ASN A 711 16.39 -26.34 -22.04
C ASN A 711 15.58 -27.61 -22.31
N TYR A 712 15.36 -27.91 -23.59
CA TYR A 712 14.49 -28.98 -24.05
C TYR A 712 15.26 -30.10 -24.74
N GLU A 713 15.04 -31.34 -24.29
CA GLU A 713 15.62 -32.55 -24.89
C GLU A 713 14.50 -33.56 -25.18
N SER A 714 14.21 -33.82 -26.45
CA SER A 714 13.11 -34.72 -26.86
C SER A 714 13.41 -36.18 -26.53
N THR A 715 12.46 -36.90 -25.95
CA THR A 715 12.57 -38.33 -25.59
C THR A 715 12.03 -39.27 -26.67
N ASN A 716 11.27 -38.74 -27.63
CA ASN A 716 10.49 -39.51 -28.60
C ASN A 716 11.04 -39.42 -30.05
N GLN A 717 10.37 -40.12 -30.99
CA GLN A 717 10.75 -40.13 -32.41
C GLN A 717 10.54 -38.77 -33.12
N ASN A 718 9.58 -37.96 -32.66
CA ASN A 718 9.30 -36.62 -33.19
C ASN A 718 10.27 -35.60 -32.57
N LYS A 719 11.46 -35.47 -33.15
CA LYS A 719 12.50 -34.56 -32.66
C LYS A 719 12.10 -33.10 -32.82
N ILE A 720 12.55 -32.26 -31.88
CA ILE A 720 12.51 -30.81 -32.00
C ILE A 720 13.51 -30.40 -33.10
N GLU A 721 13.02 -29.77 -34.17
CA GLU A 721 13.83 -29.17 -35.22
C GLU A 721 14.31 -27.79 -34.74
N PRO A 722 15.61 -27.59 -34.42
CA PRO A 722 16.08 -26.30 -33.92
C PRO A 722 16.08 -25.26 -35.04
N LEU A 723 15.43 -24.12 -34.81
CA LEU A 723 15.47 -22.96 -35.69
C LEU A 723 16.62 -22.02 -35.30
N VAL A 724 16.81 -21.82 -34.00
CA VAL A 724 17.90 -21.04 -33.44
C VAL A 724 18.54 -21.82 -32.30
N THR A 725 19.86 -21.93 -32.33
CA THR A 725 20.62 -22.57 -31.25
C THR A 725 21.61 -21.60 -30.62
N VAL A 726 21.85 -21.79 -29.33
CA VAL A 726 22.85 -21.09 -28.52
C VAL A 726 23.77 -22.13 -27.90
N ASN A 727 25.06 -22.12 -28.24
CA ASN A 727 26.03 -23.16 -27.85
C ASN A 727 25.53 -24.59 -28.12
N ASN A 728 24.95 -24.82 -29.30
CA ASN A 728 24.34 -26.09 -29.72
C ASN A 728 23.12 -26.54 -28.89
N GLN A 729 22.57 -25.66 -28.05
CA GLN A 729 21.33 -25.89 -27.31
C GLN A 729 20.18 -25.14 -28.00
N THR A 730 18.99 -25.73 -28.04
CA THR A 730 17.84 -25.14 -28.72
C THR A 730 17.35 -23.91 -27.97
N LEU A 731 17.46 -22.73 -28.59
CA LEU A 731 16.84 -21.49 -28.10
C LEU A 731 15.39 -21.41 -28.59
N ILE A 732 15.18 -21.67 -29.87
CA ILE A 732 13.85 -21.78 -30.48
C ILE A 732 13.84 -23.03 -31.34
N GLY A 733 12.84 -23.90 -31.15
CA GLY A 733 12.69 -25.12 -31.92
C GLY A 733 11.23 -25.43 -32.24
N VAL A 734 11.01 -26.16 -33.33
CA VAL A 734 9.66 -26.55 -33.79
C VAL A 734 9.55 -28.07 -33.84
N GLN A 735 8.45 -28.60 -33.32
CA GLN A 735 8.13 -30.01 -33.34
C GLN A 735 6.79 -30.20 -34.04
N LYS A 736 6.78 -30.89 -35.18
CA LYS A 736 5.54 -31.15 -35.94
C LYS A 736 4.85 -32.40 -35.39
N ILE A 737 3.56 -32.29 -35.06
CA ILE A 737 2.77 -33.39 -34.49
C ILE A 737 1.39 -33.38 -35.16
N GLY A 738 1.00 -34.49 -35.79
CA GLY A 738 -0.25 -34.59 -36.53
C GLY A 738 -0.36 -33.49 -37.60
N LYS A 739 -1.42 -32.68 -37.53
CA LYS A 739 -1.65 -31.52 -38.43
C LYS A 739 -1.10 -30.20 -37.88
N GLY A 740 -0.70 -30.16 -36.62
CA GLY A 740 -0.23 -28.97 -35.92
C GLY A 740 1.26 -28.98 -35.62
N LYS A 741 1.67 -28.11 -34.70
CA LYS A 741 3.07 -27.99 -34.25
C LYS A 741 3.18 -27.44 -32.82
N ILE A 742 4.27 -27.80 -32.16
CA ILE A 742 4.72 -27.18 -30.91
C ILE A 742 5.95 -26.31 -31.22
N ILE A 743 5.95 -25.08 -30.73
CA ILE A 743 7.06 -24.13 -30.78
C ILE A 743 7.62 -24.04 -29.35
N TRP A 744 8.85 -24.50 -29.19
CA TRP A 744 9.58 -24.49 -27.92
C TRP A 744 10.48 -23.26 -27.87
N ILE A 745 10.26 -22.39 -26.89
CA ILE A 745 11.08 -21.20 -26.62
C ILE A 745 11.83 -21.44 -25.30
N GLY A 746 13.15 -21.48 -25.38
CA GLY A 746 14.03 -21.82 -24.27
C GLY A 746 14.59 -20.59 -23.57
N TYR A 747 15.24 -20.82 -22.42
CA TYR A 747 16.05 -19.81 -21.73
C TYR A 747 15.31 -18.51 -21.42
N ASN A 748 14.02 -18.55 -21.11
CA ASN A 748 13.21 -17.37 -20.79
C ASN A 748 13.33 -16.26 -21.84
N PHE A 749 13.42 -16.64 -23.12
CA PHE A 749 13.83 -15.74 -24.19
C PHE A 749 12.78 -14.66 -24.49
N VAL A 750 11.50 -14.93 -24.23
CA VAL A 750 10.45 -13.91 -24.36
C VAL A 750 10.66 -12.75 -23.38
N TRP A 751 11.00 -13.06 -22.12
CA TRP A 751 11.38 -12.04 -21.12
C TRP A 751 12.69 -11.36 -21.51
N HIS A 752 13.68 -12.10 -22.01
CA HIS A 752 14.96 -11.54 -22.46
C HIS A 752 14.78 -10.46 -23.54
N ALA A 753 13.96 -10.76 -24.55
CA ALA A 753 13.66 -9.85 -25.65
C ALA A 753 13.00 -8.56 -25.15
N PHE A 754 12.03 -8.68 -24.23
CA PHE A 754 11.37 -7.54 -23.60
C PHE A 754 12.31 -6.74 -22.69
N HIS A 755 13.00 -7.40 -21.77
CA HIS A 755 13.87 -6.78 -20.77
C HIS A 755 15.04 -6.04 -21.41
N THR A 756 15.56 -6.54 -22.54
CA THR A 756 16.68 -5.90 -23.26
C THR A 756 16.23 -4.93 -24.36
N ASP A 757 14.92 -4.77 -24.56
CA ASP A 757 14.31 -3.92 -25.61
C ASP A 757 14.89 -4.20 -27.01
N ASN A 758 15.07 -5.49 -27.34
CA ASN A 758 15.71 -5.91 -28.59
C ASN A 758 14.68 -6.27 -29.67
N ASN A 759 14.51 -5.36 -30.63
CA ASN A 759 13.60 -5.53 -31.76
C ASN A 759 13.92 -6.72 -32.67
N ASP A 760 15.20 -7.11 -32.82
CA ASP A 760 15.58 -8.27 -33.63
C ASP A 760 15.13 -9.58 -32.96
N GLU A 761 15.22 -9.66 -31.62
CA GLU A 761 14.73 -10.80 -30.83
C GLU A 761 13.21 -10.89 -30.84
N MET A 762 12.52 -9.77 -30.64
CA MET A 762 11.05 -9.72 -30.76
C MET A 762 10.60 -10.10 -32.17
N GLY A 763 11.28 -9.62 -33.20
CA GLY A 763 11.02 -9.96 -34.60
C GLY A 763 11.21 -11.46 -34.88
N LEU A 764 12.25 -12.08 -34.32
CA LEU A 764 12.49 -13.52 -34.42
C LEU A 764 11.36 -14.36 -33.79
N ILE A 765 10.86 -13.95 -32.62
CA ILE A 765 9.73 -14.61 -31.95
C ILE A 765 8.48 -14.49 -32.83
N GLN A 766 8.21 -13.30 -33.38
CA GLN A 766 7.07 -13.05 -34.27
C GLN A 766 7.14 -13.90 -35.55
N GLU A 767 8.30 -13.95 -36.21
CA GLU A 767 8.51 -14.74 -37.43
C GLU A 767 8.32 -16.25 -37.17
N THR A 768 8.83 -16.74 -36.04
CA THR A 768 8.70 -18.14 -35.64
C THR A 768 7.25 -18.55 -35.44
N ILE A 769 6.47 -17.69 -34.76
CA ILE A 769 5.04 -17.91 -34.54
C ILE A 769 4.27 -17.78 -35.86
N GLY A 770 4.73 -16.91 -36.76
CA GLY A 770 4.21 -16.70 -38.11
C GLY A 770 3.29 -15.48 -38.21
N ILE A 771 3.65 -14.37 -37.58
CA ILE A 771 2.82 -13.16 -37.44
C ILE A 771 3.46 -11.84 -37.88
#